data_AF-I0BKS5-F1
#
_entry.id   AF-I0BKS5-F1
#
_cell.length_a   1.000
_cell.length_b   1.000
_cell.length_c   1.000
_cell.angle_alpha   90.00
_cell.angle_beta   90.00
_cell.angle_gamma   90.00
#
_symmetry.space_group_name_H-M   'P 1'
#
loop_
_entity.id
_entity.type
_entity.pdbx_description
1 polymer ?
#
loop_
_entity_poly.entity_id
_entity_poly.type
_entity_poly.pdbx_seq_one_letter_code
_entity_poly.pdbx_strand_id
1 'polypeptide(L)'
;MKRKVISGLVAGSLLVTPTFIDTGSKAEAAVIQSIPNTTKVEKSYESGFLSVPGYASLGVKDRSSYIGTPYYRTVSNGREFLQAILDAGSGTVKVIEVKEDINLGWTELALDSTERSKYSFVSRYPNPSNGFTNPLLIASGVSKVNISNVDGLTIFSTSGKTIRHAEIKLQASANDIVIRNLKFDEMWQWDDSGQHKEVGWSYIKVNGANNVWIDHCKFTIAADGMIDMENGASNVTLSWNEFGLAAETEPSVTSSVYQSISFMEQKYAAGTLNPSSSVYYKMRNEGATPNQIMAYAAYHSKVHLAGSGDKDYTNYISPAGVEVKDGNQRIRLTMAYNSYTNVGQRLPMIRQGTGHIYNNYFDNSTHQHAIDSVAAISKYGGDKLSRGINARNGASIAGDTNVYNAFNEPIIGAERQGDDTGNMSLPFSELFKDAKNHSLLVNSKVTNSSGTYIGSSWDNNGVNAFTKGFTWYDKSTIGKWAWSSHIDGVENMSKTNPPSTPFTFTYGYNEKLPYAYKTVPLASVVPTVKKYAGVTKLNFSAADWLRTNYIDAYSTIQAESHSSMSGVAIQTGSAGSPFVGDIQNGDYIVFQNVHFGSSTPKLLEARVAPEAGGSMEVRLDSLTGPLAGTCKVSDTDSSQTWETKSCSVSGVSVTNDVYLKFTGSSGSLFNIDWFKFK
;
A
#
# COMPACT_ATOMS: atom_id res chain seq x y z
N MET A 1 -6.08 75.92 -9.74
CA MET A 1 -5.85 74.81 -10.68
C MET A 1 -5.44 73.59 -9.86
N LYS A 2 -6.31 72.58 -9.80
CA LYS A 2 -6.22 71.21 -9.22
C LYS A 2 -5.47 71.00 -7.87
N ARG A 3 -6.27 70.84 -6.81
CA ARG A 3 -5.93 70.34 -5.46
C ARG A 3 -5.40 68.89 -5.52
N LYS A 4 -4.29 68.61 -4.81
CA LYS A 4 -3.90 67.27 -4.33
C LYS A 4 -4.36 67.13 -2.88
N VAL A 5 -5.01 66.02 -2.56
CA VAL A 5 -5.35 65.60 -1.20
C VAL A 5 -4.32 64.57 -0.73
N ILE A 6 -3.86 64.74 0.50
CA ILE A 6 -3.01 63.84 1.29
C ILE A 6 -3.91 62.91 2.11
N SER A 7 -3.58 61.63 2.15
CA SER A 7 -3.88 60.66 3.22
C SER A 7 -3.47 59.27 2.71
N GLY A 8 -2.76 58.37 3.39
CA GLY A 8 -2.22 58.27 4.73
C GLY A 8 -1.63 56.85 4.82
N LEU A 9 -0.45 56.71 5.39
CA LEU A 9 0.33 55.48 5.53
C LEU A 9 -0.15 54.69 6.76
N VAL A 10 -0.38 53.37 6.65
CA VAL A 10 -0.21 52.41 7.77
C VAL A 10 0.38 51.11 7.24
N ALA A 11 1.39 50.64 7.97
CA ALA A 11 2.32 49.58 7.63
C ALA A 11 1.75 48.16 7.77
N GLY A 12 2.24 47.25 6.92
CA GLY A 12 2.19 45.80 7.12
C GLY A 12 3.58 45.22 6.84
N SER A 13 4.27 44.83 7.91
CA SER A 13 5.61 44.22 7.90
C SER A 13 5.59 42.81 7.31
N LEU A 14 6.25 42.62 6.16
CA LEU A 14 6.60 41.29 5.64
C LEU A 14 8.02 40.94 6.11
N LEU A 15 8.13 39.87 6.91
CA LEU A 15 9.39 39.22 7.22
C LEU A 15 9.95 38.50 5.97
N VAL A 16 11.24 38.69 5.76
CA VAL A 16 12.04 38.16 4.64
C VAL A 16 12.51 36.73 4.96
N THR A 17 12.34 35.79 4.02
CA THR A 17 13.17 34.58 3.89
C THR A 17 13.48 34.31 2.42
N PRO A 18 14.66 33.76 2.10
CA PRO A 18 15.43 34.15 0.93
C PRO A 18 14.98 33.45 -0.35
N THR A 19 14.84 34.27 -1.39
CA THR A 19 14.76 33.89 -2.80
C THR A 19 16.13 33.43 -3.30
N PHE A 20 16.20 32.28 -3.95
CA PHE A 20 17.24 32.04 -4.95
C PHE A 20 16.88 32.83 -6.21
N ILE A 21 17.77 33.73 -6.63
CA ILE A 21 17.71 34.42 -7.92
C ILE A 21 18.35 33.48 -8.96
N ASP A 22 17.58 33.06 -9.97
CA ASP A 22 18.11 32.66 -11.27
C ASP A 22 17.55 33.63 -12.32
N THR A 23 18.40 34.53 -12.81
CA THR A 23 18.08 35.45 -13.91
C THR A 23 18.28 34.73 -15.24
N GLY A 24 17.19 34.21 -15.77
CA GLY A 24 17.04 33.83 -17.16
C GLY A 24 15.57 33.57 -17.41
N SER A 25 14.98 34.20 -18.42
CA SER A 25 13.61 33.91 -18.84
C SER A 25 13.54 32.48 -19.39
N LYS A 26 13.48 31.50 -18.50
CA LYS A 26 13.10 30.13 -18.80
C LYS A 26 11.57 30.13 -18.91
N ALA A 27 11.05 29.66 -20.03
CA ALA A 27 9.63 29.33 -20.13
C ALA A 27 9.25 28.48 -18.91
N GLU A 28 8.25 28.91 -18.13
CA GLU A 28 7.73 28.10 -17.04
C GLU A 28 7.32 26.75 -17.62
N ALA A 29 8.01 25.69 -17.22
CA ALA A 29 7.74 24.36 -17.69
C ALA A 29 6.35 23.91 -17.20
N ALA A 30 5.68 23.09 -18.00
CA ALA A 30 4.33 22.60 -17.66
C ALA A 30 4.36 21.83 -16.34
N VAL A 31 3.66 22.33 -15.32
CA VAL A 31 3.52 21.64 -14.04
C VAL A 31 2.48 20.53 -14.20
N ILE A 32 2.92 19.28 -14.22
CA ILE A 32 2.04 18.12 -14.32
C ILE A 32 1.58 17.77 -12.91
N GLN A 33 0.32 18.10 -12.60
CA GLN A 33 -0.27 18.00 -11.26
C GLN A 33 -0.92 16.63 -10.97
N SER A 34 -1.16 15.83 -12.01
CA SER A 34 -1.79 14.52 -11.91
C SER A 34 -1.28 13.59 -13.00
N ILE A 35 -1.30 12.29 -12.73
CA ILE A 35 -0.95 11.27 -13.72
C ILE A 35 -1.99 11.25 -14.85
N PRO A 36 -1.61 11.29 -16.14
CA PRO A 36 -2.56 11.20 -17.24
C PRO A 36 -3.40 9.91 -17.21
N ASN A 37 -4.61 9.97 -17.77
CA ASN A 37 -5.56 8.86 -17.82
C ASN A 37 -5.94 8.29 -16.45
N THR A 38 -6.12 9.16 -15.46
CA THR A 38 -6.55 8.77 -14.12
C THR A 38 -7.72 9.62 -13.61
N THR A 39 -8.43 9.11 -12.61
CA THR A 39 -9.47 9.84 -11.87
C THR A 39 -9.00 10.04 -10.43
N LYS A 40 -8.47 11.24 -10.14
CA LYS A 40 -7.96 11.64 -8.82
C LYS A 40 -9.02 12.44 -8.05
N VAL A 41 -9.17 12.15 -6.76
CA VAL A 41 -9.92 12.98 -5.82
C VAL A 41 -8.99 13.43 -4.69
N GLU A 42 -8.60 14.71 -4.67
CA GLU A 42 -7.87 15.27 -3.54
C GLU A 42 -8.84 15.77 -2.46
N LYS A 43 -8.63 15.34 -1.21
CA LYS A 43 -9.43 15.81 -0.06
C LYS A 43 -8.73 15.53 1.26
N SER A 44 -9.18 16.20 2.32
CA SER A 44 -8.72 15.90 3.68
C SER A 44 -9.03 14.45 4.06
N TYR A 45 -8.19 13.87 4.93
CA TYR A 45 -8.38 12.52 5.43
C TYR A 45 -9.76 12.35 6.07
N GLU A 46 -10.42 11.26 5.71
CA GLU A 46 -11.76 10.85 6.15
C GLU A 46 -11.87 9.33 6.09
N SER A 47 -12.92 8.76 6.66
CA SER A 47 -13.03 7.31 6.87
C SER A 47 -13.09 6.49 5.58
N GLY A 48 -13.51 7.08 4.47
CA GLY A 48 -13.45 6.45 3.14
C GLY A 48 -12.04 6.21 2.60
N PHE A 49 -10.98 6.69 3.27
CA PHE A 49 -9.60 6.26 3.00
C PHE A 49 -9.27 4.86 3.58
N LEU A 50 -10.16 4.30 4.40
CA LEU A 50 -10.05 2.95 4.98
C LEU A 50 -10.58 1.85 4.05
N SER A 51 -11.28 2.21 2.97
CA SER A 51 -11.70 1.29 1.91
C SER A 51 -10.51 0.72 1.16
N VAL A 52 -10.65 -0.49 0.60
CA VAL A 52 -9.64 -1.11 -0.25
C VAL A 52 -9.29 -0.19 -1.43
N PRO A 53 -8.03 0.26 -1.55
CA PRO A 53 -7.61 1.08 -2.67
C PRO A 53 -7.02 0.24 -3.80
N GLY A 54 -6.77 0.88 -4.94
CA GLY A 54 -5.84 0.34 -5.92
C GLY A 54 -6.37 -0.87 -6.68
N TYR A 55 -5.45 -1.65 -7.27
CA TYR A 55 -5.85 -2.80 -8.07
C TYR A 55 -6.59 -3.88 -7.29
N ALA A 56 -6.31 -4.05 -5.98
CA ALA A 56 -7.03 -5.03 -5.17
C ALA A 56 -8.54 -4.71 -5.02
N SER A 57 -8.95 -3.44 -5.19
CA SER A 57 -10.37 -3.06 -5.14
C SER A 57 -11.20 -3.67 -6.27
N LEU A 58 -10.55 -4.22 -7.29
CA LEU A 58 -11.21 -4.86 -8.43
C LEU A 58 -11.69 -6.29 -8.14
N GLY A 59 -11.21 -6.92 -7.05
CA GLY A 59 -11.52 -8.32 -6.79
C GLY A 59 -11.61 -8.74 -5.32
N VAL A 60 -11.14 -7.91 -4.39
CA VAL A 60 -11.21 -8.23 -2.96
C VAL A 60 -12.61 -7.98 -2.40
N LYS A 61 -13.12 -8.94 -1.61
CA LYS A 61 -14.50 -8.92 -1.09
C LYS A 61 -14.59 -8.78 0.43
N ASP A 62 -15.71 -8.22 0.87
CA ASP A 62 -16.09 -8.12 2.29
C ASP A 62 -16.30 -9.50 2.91
N ARG A 63 -15.91 -9.68 4.18
CA ARG A 63 -16.05 -10.94 4.94
C ARG A 63 -16.67 -10.76 6.32
N SER A 64 -17.19 -9.58 6.63
CA SER A 64 -17.77 -9.25 7.93
C SER A 64 -18.94 -10.17 8.30
N SER A 65 -19.69 -10.66 7.31
CA SER A 65 -20.80 -11.61 7.50
C SER A 65 -20.39 -12.99 8.03
N TYR A 66 -19.10 -13.36 7.99
CA TYR A 66 -18.63 -14.63 8.54
C TYR A 66 -18.45 -14.62 10.06
N ILE A 67 -18.56 -13.47 10.73
CA ILE A 67 -18.48 -13.38 12.19
C ILE A 67 -19.55 -14.28 12.83
N GLY A 68 -19.14 -15.05 13.84
CA GLY A 68 -20.02 -15.98 14.54
C GLY A 68 -20.40 -17.23 13.74
N THR A 69 -19.93 -17.38 12.51
CA THR A 69 -20.18 -18.57 11.68
C THR A 69 -19.05 -19.61 11.83
N PRO A 70 -19.29 -20.88 11.43
CA PRO A 70 -18.23 -21.89 11.38
C PRO A 70 -17.06 -21.56 10.43
N TYR A 71 -17.19 -20.57 9.54
CA TYR A 71 -16.12 -20.12 8.64
C TYR A 71 -15.10 -19.18 9.30
N TYR A 72 -15.35 -18.76 10.53
CA TYR A 72 -14.47 -17.92 11.33
C TYR A 72 -13.63 -18.77 12.30
N ARG A 73 -12.32 -18.53 12.34
CA ARG A 73 -11.39 -19.20 13.27
C ARG A 73 -10.55 -18.18 14.01
N THR A 74 -10.45 -18.34 15.32
CA THR A 74 -9.42 -17.69 16.13
C THR A 74 -8.23 -18.62 16.29
N VAL A 75 -7.01 -18.09 16.24
CA VAL A 75 -5.78 -18.86 16.41
C VAL A 75 -4.83 -18.15 17.37
N SER A 76 -4.15 -18.93 18.22
CA SER A 76 -3.26 -18.41 19.28
C SER A 76 -1.89 -19.08 19.29
N ASN A 77 -1.62 -20.02 18.37
CA ASN A 77 -0.31 -20.66 18.23
C ASN A 77 -0.08 -21.17 16.80
N GLY A 78 1.14 -21.62 16.52
CA GLY A 78 1.53 -22.10 15.19
C GLY A 78 0.68 -23.26 14.68
N ARG A 79 0.34 -24.26 15.51
CA ARG A 79 -0.46 -25.42 15.07
C ARG A 79 -1.89 -25.05 14.70
N GLU A 80 -2.52 -24.18 15.48
CA GLU A 80 -3.85 -23.65 15.17
C GLU A 80 -3.83 -22.83 13.88
N PHE A 81 -2.79 -21.99 13.68
CA PHE A 81 -2.61 -21.25 12.44
C PHE A 81 -2.49 -22.19 11.24
N LEU A 82 -1.65 -23.23 11.32
CA LEU A 82 -1.50 -24.22 10.25
C LEU A 82 -2.81 -24.97 9.97
N GLN A 83 -3.54 -25.37 11.00
CA GLN A 83 -4.84 -26.02 10.81
C GLN A 83 -5.83 -25.08 10.09
N ALA A 84 -5.90 -23.81 10.48
CA ALA A 84 -6.80 -22.85 9.86
C ALA A 84 -6.46 -22.59 8.38
N ILE A 85 -5.17 -22.61 8.01
CA ILE A 85 -4.73 -22.53 6.60
C ILE A 85 -5.15 -23.79 5.82
N LEU A 86 -4.98 -24.98 6.41
CA LEU A 86 -5.44 -26.24 5.80
C LEU A 86 -6.95 -26.20 5.53
N ASP A 87 -7.73 -25.75 6.52
CA ASP A 87 -9.18 -25.64 6.42
C ASP A 87 -9.61 -24.57 5.40
N ALA A 88 -8.87 -23.47 5.28
CA ALA A 88 -9.11 -22.45 4.25
C ALA A 88 -8.94 -23.02 2.83
N GLY A 89 -7.95 -23.89 2.61
CA GLY A 89 -7.75 -24.61 1.34
C GLY A 89 -8.89 -25.57 0.98
N SER A 90 -9.70 -25.98 1.97
CA SER A 90 -10.93 -26.77 1.76
C SER A 90 -12.19 -25.90 1.60
N GLY A 91 -12.06 -24.58 1.79
CA GLY A 91 -13.18 -23.63 1.77
C GLY A 91 -14.00 -23.56 3.06
N THR A 92 -13.66 -24.33 4.10
CA THR A 92 -14.38 -24.36 5.39
C THR A 92 -13.98 -23.23 6.34
N VAL A 93 -12.91 -22.51 6.02
CA VAL A 93 -12.50 -21.28 6.72
C VAL A 93 -12.36 -20.14 5.72
N LYS A 94 -12.92 -18.98 6.08
CA LYS A 94 -12.87 -17.73 5.31
C LYS A 94 -12.24 -16.58 6.10
N VAL A 95 -12.14 -16.72 7.42
CA VAL A 95 -11.56 -15.72 8.30
C VAL A 95 -10.67 -16.39 9.35
N ILE A 96 -9.45 -15.88 9.51
CA ILE A 96 -8.51 -16.24 10.56
C ILE A 96 -8.19 -15.00 11.38
N GLU A 97 -8.63 -14.98 12.64
CA GLU A 97 -8.25 -13.96 13.62
C GLU A 97 -7.11 -14.47 14.49
N VAL A 98 -5.96 -13.80 14.40
CA VAL A 98 -4.77 -14.05 15.20
C VAL A 98 -4.91 -13.33 16.54
N LYS A 99 -5.05 -14.12 17.62
CA LYS A 99 -5.25 -13.64 19.00
C LYS A 99 -3.96 -13.51 19.79
N GLU A 100 -2.94 -14.30 19.46
CA GLU A 100 -1.62 -14.24 20.09
C GLU A 100 -0.50 -14.20 19.05
N ASP A 101 0.70 -13.84 19.49
CA ASP A 101 1.89 -13.91 18.65
C ASP A 101 2.12 -15.35 18.15
N ILE A 102 2.31 -15.51 16.85
CA ILE A 102 2.47 -16.80 16.18
C ILE A 102 3.91 -16.97 15.72
N ASN A 103 4.59 -17.92 16.33
CA ASN A 103 5.93 -18.28 15.92
C ASN A 103 5.88 -19.51 15.00
N LEU A 104 6.41 -19.37 13.79
CA LEU A 104 6.32 -20.38 12.74
C LEU A 104 7.68 -20.96 12.36
N GLY A 105 8.71 -20.78 13.20
CA GLY A 105 10.05 -21.30 12.92
C GLY A 105 10.02 -22.82 12.78
N TRP A 106 10.74 -23.37 11.80
CA TRP A 106 10.67 -24.81 11.52
C TRP A 106 11.07 -25.69 12.72
N THR A 107 12.14 -25.28 13.41
CA THR A 107 12.61 -25.97 14.62
C THR A 107 11.65 -25.74 15.78
N GLU A 108 11.10 -24.54 15.89
CA GLU A 108 10.17 -24.14 16.95
C GLU A 108 8.80 -24.84 16.85
N LEU A 109 8.27 -25.02 15.64
CA LEU A 109 7.05 -25.78 15.42
C LEU A 109 7.21 -27.25 15.84
N ALA A 110 8.41 -27.81 15.67
CA ALA A 110 8.77 -29.18 16.04
C ALA A 110 7.72 -30.22 15.59
N LEU A 111 7.24 -30.10 14.34
CA LEU A 111 6.20 -30.98 13.81
C LEU A 111 6.70 -32.42 13.70
N ASP A 112 5.90 -33.40 14.16
CA ASP A 112 6.21 -34.82 13.98
C ASP A 112 5.96 -35.31 12.53
N SER A 113 6.21 -36.59 12.24
CA SER A 113 6.01 -37.13 10.88
C SER A 113 4.56 -37.09 10.40
N THR A 114 3.61 -37.28 11.29
CA THR A 114 2.17 -37.24 10.99
C THR A 114 1.74 -35.79 10.70
N GLU A 115 2.16 -34.86 11.55
CA GLU A 115 1.91 -33.43 11.38
C GLU A 115 2.57 -32.88 10.11
N ARG A 116 3.80 -33.27 9.79
CA ARG A 116 4.46 -32.88 8.53
C ARG A 116 3.73 -33.41 7.29
N SER A 117 3.13 -34.59 7.38
CA SER A 117 2.33 -35.14 6.28
C SER A 117 1.01 -34.39 6.12
N LYS A 118 0.37 -34.04 7.24
CA LYS A 118 -0.86 -33.26 7.29
C LYS A 118 -0.67 -31.81 6.81
N TYR A 119 0.37 -31.15 7.29
CA TYR A 119 0.74 -29.78 6.95
C TYR A 119 1.83 -29.74 5.88
N SER A 120 1.66 -30.54 4.82
CA SER A 120 2.65 -30.69 3.74
C SER A 120 2.91 -29.41 2.95
N PHE A 121 2.06 -28.41 3.09
CA PHE A 121 2.25 -27.06 2.56
C PHE A 121 3.28 -26.22 3.37
N VAL A 122 3.75 -26.73 4.51
CA VAL A 122 4.82 -26.13 5.30
C VAL A 122 6.13 -26.88 5.05
N SER A 123 7.21 -26.14 4.79
CA SER A 123 8.54 -26.74 4.58
C SER A 123 9.65 -25.92 5.21
N ARG A 124 10.79 -26.57 5.45
CA ARG A 124 11.98 -25.94 6.03
C ARG A 124 12.72 -25.07 5.01
N TYR A 125 13.25 -23.92 5.43
CA TYR A 125 14.40 -23.30 4.77
C TYR A 125 15.71 -23.96 5.24
N PRO A 126 16.52 -24.52 4.32
CA PRO A 126 17.80 -25.09 4.69
C PRO A 126 18.78 -23.98 5.12
N ASN A 127 19.60 -24.26 6.13
CA ASN A 127 20.70 -23.39 6.58
C ASN A 127 20.29 -21.91 6.76
N PRO A 128 19.35 -21.61 7.67
CA PRO A 128 18.77 -20.27 7.79
C PRO A 128 19.84 -19.17 7.97
N SER A 129 20.89 -19.47 8.73
CA SER A 129 21.96 -18.49 8.90
C SER A 129 22.84 -18.29 7.67
N ASN A 130 23.01 -19.26 6.75
CA ASN A 130 23.85 -19.18 5.53
C ASN A 130 25.15 -18.32 5.61
N GLY A 131 25.89 -18.36 6.73
CA GLY A 131 27.10 -17.55 6.95
C GLY A 131 26.89 -16.14 7.54
N PHE A 132 25.65 -15.78 7.82
CA PHE A 132 25.21 -14.60 8.55
C PHE A 132 24.98 -14.93 10.03
N THR A 133 24.68 -13.91 10.82
CA THR A 133 24.48 -14.05 12.27
C THR A 133 23.14 -13.51 12.71
N ASN A 134 22.23 -14.41 13.07
CA ASN A 134 21.10 -14.14 13.96
C ASN A 134 20.85 -15.38 14.83
N PRO A 135 21.13 -15.32 16.15
CA PRO A 135 20.93 -16.47 17.04
C PRO A 135 19.45 -16.88 17.16
N LEU A 136 18.49 -15.95 17.00
CA LEU A 136 17.06 -16.25 17.04
C LEU A 136 16.68 -17.19 15.89
N LEU A 137 17.08 -16.87 14.65
CA LEU A 137 16.81 -17.69 13.47
C LEU A 137 17.51 -19.05 13.47
N ILE A 138 18.67 -19.14 14.11
CA ILE A 138 19.37 -20.41 14.30
C ILE A 138 18.55 -21.32 15.25
N ALA A 139 18.03 -20.75 16.34
CA ALA A 139 17.24 -21.49 17.33
C ALA A 139 15.86 -21.86 16.80
N SER A 140 15.13 -20.91 16.20
CA SER A 140 13.76 -21.11 15.73
C SER A 140 13.68 -21.87 14.41
N GLY A 141 14.71 -21.75 13.56
CA GLY A 141 14.62 -22.14 12.16
C GLY A 141 13.64 -21.24 11.37
N VAL A 142 13.57 -21.42 10.06
CA VAL A 142 12.64 -20.65 9.20
C VAL A 142 11.78 -21.60 8.39
N SER A 143 10.48 -21.33 8.34
CA SER A 143 9.52 -22.09 7.54
C SER A 143 9.10 -21.36 6.26
N LYS A 144 8.69 -22.12 5.25
CA LYS A 144 7.88 -21.67 4.12
C LYS A 144 6.46 -22.16 4.36
N VAL A 145 5.47 -21.27 4.30
CA VAL A 145 4.05 -21.64 4.41
C VAL A 145 3.38 -21.32 3.08
N ASN A 146 3.09 -22.35 2.29
CA ASN A 146 2.39 -22.20 1.02
C ASN A 146 0.88 -22.13 1.23
N ILE A 147 0.24 -21.06 0.78
CA ILE A 147 -1.21 -20.91 0.75
C ILE A 147 -1.66 -21.15 -0.70
N SER A 148 -2.30 -22.29 -0.94
CA SER A 148 -2.78 -22.75 -2.25
C SER A 148 -4.25 -23.10 -2.19
N ASN A 149 -4.95 -23.00 -3.32
CA ASN A 149 -6.35 -23.42 -3.48
C ASN A 149 -7.31 -22.67 -2.53
N VAL A 150 -6.98 -21.42 -2.22
CA VAL A 150 -7.79 -20.56 -1.38
C VAL A 150 -8.41 -19.49 -2.25
N ASP A 151 -9.74 -19.53 -2.40
CA ASP A 151 -10.51 -18.43 -2.97
C ASP A 151 -11.33 -17.77 -1.87
N GLY A 152 -10.84 -16.61 -1.46
CA GLY A 152 -11.44 -15.78 -0.46
C GLY A 152 -11.03 -16.11 0.98
N LEU A 153 -10.07 -15.34 1.53
CA LEU A 153 -9.61 -15.47 2.91
C LEU A 153 -9.16 -14.12 3.48
N THR A 154 -9.59 -13.79 4.70
CA THR A 154 -8.96 -12.71 5.49
C THR A 154 -8.19 -13.28 6.68
N ILE A 155 -6.91 -12.93 6.81
CA ILE A 155 -6.06 -13.20 7.97
C ILE A 155 -5.79 -11.85 8.66
N PHE A 156 -6.17 -11.70 9.92
CA PHE A 156 -6.00 -10.43 10.61
C PHE A 156 -5.81 -10.58 12.11
N SER A 157 -5.47 -9.49 12.78
CA SER A 157 -5.60 -9.39 14.24
C SER A 157 -6.38 -8.14 14.62
N THR A 158 -7.13 -8.18 15.72
CA THR A 158 -7.72 -6.98 16.32
C THR A 158 -6.69 -6.15 17.10
N SER A 159 -5.54 -6.73 17.44
CA SER A 159 -4.56 -6.15 18.37
C SER A 159 -3.12 -6.12 17.85
N GLY A 160 -2.91 -6.24 16.54
CA GLY A 160 -1.57 -6.06 15.96
C GLY A 160 -0.58 -7.18 16.25
N LYS A 161 -1.06 -8.42 16.39
CA LYS A 161 -0.23 -9.57 16.78
C LYS A 161 0.86 -9.89 15.76
N THR A 162 1.92 -10.52 16.24
CA THR A 162 3.14 -10.76 15.46
C THR A 162 3.14 -12.15 14.84
N ILE A 163 3.57 -12.27 13.58
CA ILE A 163 3.97 -13.52 12.93
C ILE A 163 5.49 -13.50 12.75
N ARG A 164 6.17 -14.55 13.20
CA ARG A 164 7.64 -14.67 13.15
C ARG A 164 8.10 -15.89 12.37
N HIS A 165 9.33 -15.80 11.85
CA HIS A 165 10.11 -16.96 11.42
C HIS A 165 9.53 -17.76 10.23
N ALA A 166 8.74 -17.13 9.36
CA ALA A 166 8.25 -17.77 8.15
C ALA A 166 8.08 -16.82 6.97
N GLU A 167 8.34 -17.35 5.76
CA GLU A 167 7.82 -16.77 4.51
C GLU A 167 6.41 -17.32 4.27
N ILE A 168 5.42 -16.43 4.18
CA ILE A 168 4.07 -16.77 3.71
C ILE A 168 4.03 -16.61 2.19
N LYS A 169 3.78 -17.70 1.48
CA LYS A 169 3.78 -17.74 0.02
C LYS A 169 2.39 -17.98 -0.53
N LEU A 170 1.79 -16.95 -1.13
CA LEU A 170 0.47 -17.02 -1.79
C LEU A 170 0.65 -17.59 -3.19
N GLN A 171 0.19 -18.82 -3.43
CA GLN A 171 0.43 -19.55 -4.67
C GLN A 171 -0.57 -19.15 -5.77
N ALA A 172 -0.33 -19.58 -7.01
CA ALA A 172 -1.10 -19.14 -8.17
C ALA A 172 -2.60 -19.47 -8.11
N SER A 173 -2.97 -20.50 -7.34
CA SER A 173 -4.37 -20.86 -7.08
C SER A 173 -5.01 -20.12 -5.90
N ALA A 174 -4.29 -19.17 -5.29
CA ALA A 174 -4.83 -18.27 -4.28
C ALA A 174 -5.44 -17.01 -4.95
N ASN A 175 -6.64 -16.64 -4.53
CA ASN A 175 -7.39 -15.50 -5.02
C ASN A 175 -8.16 -14.82 -3.89
N ASP A 176 -8.32 -13.48 -3.96
CA ASP A 176 -9.10 -12.70 -2.98
C ASP A 176 -8.58 -12.90 -1.55
N ILE A 177 -7.29 -12.59 -1.36
CA ILE A 177 -6.60 -12.77 -0.07
C ILE A 177 -6.39 -11.41 0.60
N VAL A 178 -6.74 -11.33 1.87
CA VAL A 178 -6.62 -10.11 2.68
C VAL A 178 -5.78 -10.40 3.92
N ILE A 179 -4.77 -9.57 4.19
CA ILE A 179 -3.91 -9.66 5.37
C ILE A 179 -3.90 -8.31 6.06
N ARG A 180 -4.38 -8.23 7.32
CA ARG A 180 -4.52 -6.93 8.01
C ARG A 180 -4.07 -6.89 9.45
N ASN A 181 -3.53 -5.74 9.86
CA ASN A 181 -3.21 -5.45 11.27
C ASN A 181 -2.34 -6.54 11.92
N LEU A 182 -1.32 -7.00 11.21
CA LEU A 182 -0.34 -7.99 11.67
C LEU A 182 1.06 -7.41 11.60
N LYS A 183 1.87 -7.75 12.59
CA LYS A 183 3.31 -7.45 12.58
C LYS A 183 4.07 -8.66 12.05
N PHE A 184 5.01 -8.45 11.16
CA PHE A 184 5.93 -9.45 10.64
C PHE A 184 7.34 -9.10 11.10
N ASP A 185 7.99 -10.02 11.80
CA ASP A 185 9.26 -9.74 12.47
C ASP A 185 10.21 -10.94 12.48
N GLU A 186 11.45 -10.66 12.89
CA GLU A 186 12.50 -11.62 13.18
C GLU A 186 12.97 -12.46 11.99
N MET A 187 12.94 -11.90 10.77
CA MET A 187 13.42 -12.55 9.54
C MET A 187 14.72 -11.95 8.96
N TRP A 188 15.46 -11.16 9.75
CA TRP A 188 16.70 -10.49 9.35
C TRP A 188 17.92 -11.04 10.08
N GLN A 189 19.11 -10.88 9.50
CA GLN A 189 20.38 -11.31 10.08
C GLN A 189 21.54 -10.45 9.57
N TRP A 190 22.60 -10.31 10.37
CA TRP A 190 23.78 -9.52 10.02
C TRP A 190 24.70 -10.26 9.02
N ASP A 191 25.06 -9.59 7.91
CA ASP A 191 26.05 -10.06 6.93
C ASP A 191 27.43 -9.48 7.24
N ASP A 192 28.27 -10.25 7.93
CA ASP A 192 29.59 -9.76 8.29
C ASP A 192 30.58 -9.68 7.12
N SER A 193 30.22 -10.19 5.95
CA SER A 193 31.04 -10.06 4.73
C SER A 193 30.86 -8.70 4.03
N GLY A 194 29.79 -7.97 4.35
CA GLY A 194 29.41 -6.73 3.68
C GLY A 194 29.06 -6.89 2.20
N GLN A 195 28.90 -8.12 1.71
CA GLN A 195 28.61 -8.39 0.31
C GLN A 195 27.10 -8.40 0.00
N HIS A 196 26.26 -8.25 1.02
CA HIS A 196 24.80 -8.39 0.91
C HIS A 196 24.44 -9.72 0.25
N LYS A 197 24.97 -10.82 0.80
CA LYS A 197 24.55 -12.16 0.38
C LYS A 197 23.03 -12.27 0.52
N GLU A 198 22.40 -13.10 -0.31
CA GLU A 198 20.95 -13.33 -0.25
C GLU A 198 20.68 -14.70 0.39
N VAL A 199 19.64 -14.77 1.22
CA VAL A 199 19.07 -16.05 1.71
C VAL A 199 17.73 -16.40 1.05
N GLY A 200 17.19 -15.48 0.24
CA GLY A 200 16.08 -15.70 -0.69
C GLY A 200 14.69 -15.83 -0.07
N TRP A 201 14.53 -15.51 1.22
CA TRP A 201 13.22 -15.44 1.87
C TRP A 201 12.73 -14.01 2.02
N SER A 202 11.42 -13.86 1.95
CA SER A 202 10.69 -12.62 2.23
C SER A 202 9.71 -12.85 3.37
N TYR A 203 9.06 -11.81 3.90
CA TYR A 203 7.93 -12.03 4.82
C TYR A 203 6.74 -12.62 4.07
N ILE A 204 6.40 -12.00 2.94
CA ILE A 204 5.31 -12.44 2.07
C ILE A 204 5.82 -12.53 0.63
N LYS A 205 5.44 -13.60 -0.06
CA LYS A 205 5.67 -13.78 -1.49
C LYS A 205 4.35 -14.04 -2.20
N VAL A 206 3.93 -13.10 -3.05
CA VAL A 206 2.77 -13.26 -3.91
C VAL A 206 3.22 -13.95 -5.19
N ASN A 207 3.05 -15.27 -5.23
CA ASN A 207 3.52 -16.16 -6.28
C ASN A 207 2.38 -16.53 -7.23
N GLY A 208 2.09 -15.65 -8.19
CA GLY A 208 1.00 -15.83 -9.16
C GLY A 208 -0.42 -15.66 -8.61
N ALA A 209 -0.58 -15.43 -7.31
CA ALA A 209 -1.88 -15.16 -6.69
C ALA A 209 -2.50 -13.86 -7.25
N ASN A 210 -3.83 -13.77 -7.18
CA ASN A 210 -4.58 -12.64 -7.72
C ASN A 210 -5.43 -11.98 -6.63
N ASN A 211 -5.67 -10.67 -6.76
CA ASN A 211 -6.56 -9.91 -5.88
C ASN A 211 -6.11 -10.01 -4.41
N VAL A 212 -5.00 -9.36 -4.07
CA VAL A 212 -4.38 -9.44 -2.75
C VAL A 212 -4.34 -8.06 -2.11
N TRP A 213 -4.87 -7.94 -0.89
CA TRP A 213 -4.84 -6.70 -0.11
C TRP A 213 -4.08 -6.90 1.20
N ILE A 214 -2.96 -6.18 1.35
CA ILE A 214 -2.14 -6.19 2.56
C ILE A 214 -2.21 -4.79 3.18
N ASP A 215 -2.82 -4.70 4.36
CA ASP A 215 -3.27 -3.43 4.92
C ASP A 215 -2.97 -3.27 6.41
N HIS A 216 -2.55 -2.09 6.85
CA HIS A 216 -2.25 -1.81 8.27
C HIS A 216 -1.28 -2.81 8.93
N CYS A 217 -0.40 -3.44 8.15
CA CYS A 217 0.60 -4.34 8.68
C CYS A 217 1.90 -3.59 9.01
N LYS A 218 2.72 -4.19 9.86
CA LYS A 218 4.08 -3.71 10.14
C LYS A 218 5.09 -4.78 9.72
N PHE A 219 6.05 -4.42 8.90
CA PHE A 219 7.16 -5.29 8.50
C PHE A 219 8.43 -4.62 9.00
N THR A 220 9.19 -5.28 9.87
CA THR A 220 10.43 -4.70 10.41
C THR A 220 11.53 -4.73 9.35
N ILE A 221 12.54 -5.57 9.49
CA ILE A 221 13.57 -5.80 8.49
C ILE A 221 13.64 -7.30 8.19
N ALA A 222 13.93 -7.65 6.94
CA ALA A 222 14.13 -9.02 6.47
C ALA A 222 15.50 -9.17 5.81
N ALA A 223 15.96 -10.41 5.65
CA ALA A 223 17.25 -10.70 5.04
C ALA A 223 17.30 -10.49 3.52
N ASP A 224 16.19 -10.63 2.80
CA ASP A 224 16.08 -10.31 1.36
C ASP A 224 14.91 -9.34 1.10
N GLY A 225 13.81 -9.80 0.50
CA GLY A 225 12.60 -9.01 0.27
C GLY A 225 11.73 -8.81 1.51
N MET A 226 10.86 -7.79 1.52
CA MET A 226 9.76 -7.73 2.48
C MET A 226 8.50 -8.37 1.89
N ILE A 227 8.03 -7.84 0.76
CA ILE A 227 6.89 -8.36 0.03
C ILE A 227 7.25 -8.41 -1.45
N ASP A 228 7.42 -9.62 -1.97
CA ASP A 228 7.78 -9.83 -3.37
C ASP A 228 6.62 -10.40 -4.18
N MET A 229 6.62 -10.10 -5.47
CA MET A 229 5.68 -10.60 -6.45
C MET A 229 6.41 -11.34 -7.56
N GLU A 230 5.94 -12.53 -7.91
CA GLU A 230 6.50 -13.34 -8.99
C GLU A 230 5.41 -14.08 -9.75
N ASN A 231 5.80 -14.69 -10.88
CA ASN A 231 4.96 -15.59 -11.67
C ASN A 231 3.58 -14.99 -11.99
N GLY A 232 3.56 -13.75 -12.48
CA GLY A 232 2.36 -13.09 -12.98
C GLY A 232 1.34 -12.69 -11.90
N ALA A 233 1.76 -12.59 -10.63
CA ALA A 233 0.92 -12.09 -9.54
C ALA A 233 0.27 -10.76 -9.91
N SER A 234 -1.04 -10.63 -9.71
CA SER A 234 -1.81 -9.51 -10.23
C SER A 234 -2.83 -8.99 -9.24
N ASN A 235 -3.25 -7.74 -9.44
CA ASN A 235 -4.16 -7.00 -8.59
C ASN A 235 -3.77 -7.00 -7.11
N VAL A 236 -2.55 -6.58 -6.82
CA VAL A 236 -2.02 -6.48 -5.45
C VAL A 236 -2.06 -5.03 -4.98
N THR A 237 -2.58 -4.78 -3.78
CA THR A 237 -2.50 -3.49 -3.10
C THR A 237 -1.83 -3.64 -1.75
N LEU A 238 -0.83 -2.80 -1.50
CA LEU A 238 -0.22 -2.55 -0.20
C LEU A 238 -0.70 -1.19 0.30
N SER A 239 -1.50 -1.15 1.37
CA SER A 239 -1.97 0.12 1.93
C SER A 239 -1.76 0.29 3.42
N TRP A 240 -1.51 1.53 3.86
CA TRP A 240 -1.40 1.86 5.29
C TRP A 240 -0.41 0.98 6.07
N ASN A 241 0.61 0.42 5.42
CA ASN A 241 1.60 -0.42 6.09
C ASN A 241 2.77 0.42 6.60
N GLU A 242 3.46 -0.09 7.63
CA GLU A 242 4.73 0.42 8.10
C GLU A 242 5.85 -0.57 7.71
N PHE A 243 6.88 -0.10 7.02
CA PHE A 243 8.02 -0.89 6.59
C PHE A 243 9.32 -0.32 7.17
N GLY A 244 10.20 -1.20 7.64
CA GLY A 244 11.53 -0.83 8.12
C GLY A 244 11.58 -0.49 9.61
N LEU A 245 12.75 -0.03 10.05
CA LEU A 245 13.03 0.34 11.44
C LEU A 245 13.76 1.67 11.49
N ALA A 246 13.49 2.48 12.51
CA ALA A 246 14.31 3.63 12.83
C ALA A 246 15.71 3.18 13.29
N ALA A 247 16.72 4.01 13.02
CA ALA A 247 18.08 3.75 13.47
C ALA A 247 18.22 4.19 14.93
N GLU A 248 18.15 3.23 15.85
CA GLU A 248 18.23 3.45 17.29
C GLU A 248 19.55 2.88 17.84
N THR A 249 20.22 3.62 18.73
CA THR A 249 21.45 3.15 19.38
C THR A 249 21.17 2.16 20.52
N GLU A 250 19.94 2.12 21.01
CA GLU A 250 19.50 1.25 22.11
C GLU A 250 18.18 0.55 21.73
N PRO A 251 18.16 -0.26 20.66
CA PRO A 251 16.96 -0.99 20.28
C PRO A 251 16.60 -2.01 21.38
N SER A 252 15.35 -2.48 21.39
CA SER A 252 14.91 -3.51 22.34
C SER A 252 15.89 -4.69 22.41
N VAL A 253 16.21 -5.13 23.62
CA VAL A 253 17.11 -6.28 23.87
C VAL A 253 16.58 -7.57 23.25
N THR A 254 15.28 -7.67 22.97
CA THR A 254 14.67 -8.82 22.31
C THR A 254 14.68 -8.73 20.78
N SER A 255 15.09 -7.60 20.20
CA SER A 255 15.06 -7.40 18.75
C SER A 255 16.13 -8.22 18.02
N SER A 256 15.85 -8.56 16.76
CA SER A 256 16.83 -9.24 15.89
C SER A 256 18.12 -8.44 15.69
N VAL A 257 18.03 -7.10 15.64
CA VAL A 257 19.20 -6.21 15.55
C VAL A 257 20.08 -6.36 16.79
N TYR A 258 19.50 -6.18 17.98
CA TYR A 258 20.24 -6.28 19.23
C TYR A 258 20.90 -7.66 19.39
N GLN A 259 20.13 -8.72 19.17
CA GLN A 259 20.61 -10.10 19.34
C GLN A 259 21.73 -10.44 18.35
N SER A 260 21.62 -10.01 17.09
CA SER A 260 22.64 -10.25 16.07
C SER A 260 23.93 -9.47 16.37
N ILE A 261 23.82 -8.20 16.72
CA ILE A 261 25.00 -7.36 17.00
C ILE A 261 25.66 -7.76 18.31
N SER A 262 24.90 -8.14 19.35
CA SER A 262 25.46 -8.67 20.59
C SER A 262 26.25 -9.96 20.37
N PHE A 263 25.75 -10.85 19.50
CA PHE A 263 26.47 -12.06 19.11
C PHE A 263 27.78 -11.73 18.38
N MET A 264 27.80 -10.70 17.53
CA MET A 264 29.02 -10.22 16.88
C MET A 264 30.01 -9.60 17.88
N GLU A 265 29.54 -8.84 18.87
CA GLU A 265 30.42 -8.29 19.91
C GLU A 265 31.07 -9.39 20.75
N GLN A 266 30.34 -10.46 21.07
CA GLN A 266 30.93 -11.62 21.77
C GLN A 266 32.06 -12.26 20.94
N LYS A 267 31.86 -12.42 19.62
CA LYS A 267 32.90 -12.93 18.73
C LYS A 267 34.10 -12.00 18.60
N TYR A 268 33.86 -10.69 18.57
CA TYR A 268 34.90 -9.66 18.56
C TYR A 268 35.74 -9.73 19.84
N ALA A 269 35.09 -9.74 21.01
CA ALA A 269 35.75 -9.84 22.31
C ALA A 269 36.55 -11.15 22.48
N ALA A 270 36.08 -12.24 21.88
CA ALA A 270 36.78 -13.53 21.87
C ALA A 270 37.94 -13.59 20.85
N GLY A 271 38.17 -12.55 20.03
CA GLY A 271 39.23 -12.54 19.02
C GLY A 271 39.00 -13.50 17.85
N THR A 272 37.74 -13.87 17.58
CA THR A 272 37.39 -14.90 16.58
C THR A 272 36.98 -14.35 15.21
N LEU A 273 36.81 -13.03 15.10
CA LEU A 273 36.50 -12.37 13.83
C LEU A 273 37.76 -12.18 12.99
N ASN A 274 37.64 -12.42 11.68
CA ASN A 274 38.75 -12.22 10.74
C ASN A 274 38.94 -10.72 10.44
N PRO A 275 40.10 -10.11 10.78
CA PRO A 275 40.34 -8.68 10.59
C PRO A 275 40.23 -8.20 9.14
N SER A 276 40.52 -9.06 8.15
CA SER A 276 40.55 -8.66 6.74
C SER A 276 39.18 -8.68 6.09
N SER A 277 38.26 -9.54 6.56
CA SER A 277 36.96 -9.76 5.92
C SER A 277 35.77 -9.30 6.76
N SER A 278 35.88 -9.27 8.09
CA SER A 278 34.77 -8.90 8.99
C SER A 278 34.50 -7.40 8.95
N VAL A 279 33.31 -7.02 8.50
CA VAL A 279 32.86 -5.62 8.54
C VAL A 279 32.69 -5.15 9.98
N TYR A 280 32.14 -6.01 10.85
CA TYR A 280 31.97 -5.70 12.26
C TYR A 280 33.30 -5.41 12.94
N TYR A 281 34.32 -6.27 12.74
CA TYR A 281 35.66 -6.06 13.28
C TYR A 281 36.23 -4.72 12.83
N LYS A 282 36.16 -4.40 11.53
CA LYS A 282 36.70 -3.15 10.98
C LYS A 282 36.04 -1.92 11.59
N MET A 283 34.72 -1.94 11.73
CA MET A 283 33.97 -0.85 12.37
C MET A 283 34.36 -0.69 13.84
N ARG A 284 34.37 -1.78 14.61
CA ARG A 284 34.71 -1.76 16.04
C ARG A 284 36.15 -1.35 16.29
N ASN A 285 37.10 -1.86 15.50
CA ASN A 285 38.52 -1.56 15.63
C ASN A 285 38.86 -0.09 15.30
N GLU A 286 38.07 0.57 14.47
CA GLU A 286 38.18 2.01 14.20
C GLU A 286 37.25 2.89 15.06
N GLY A 287 36.74 2.34 16.16
CA GLY A 287 36.13 3.12 17.25
C GLY A 287 34.60 3.22 17.21
N ALA A 288 33.90 2.57 16.28
CA ALA A 288 32.43 2.47 16.39
C ALA A 288 32.06 1.64 17.63
N THR A 289 31.03 2.05 18.37
CA THR A 289 30.49 1.27 19.50
C THR A 289 29.48 0.22 19.03
N PRO A 290 29.20 -0.85 19.81
CA PRO A 290 28.14 -1.80 19.48
C PRO A 290 26.79 -1.12 19.24
N ASN A 291 26.43 -0.14 20.08
CA ASN A 291 25.20 0.64 19.98
C ASN A 291 25.11 1.44 18.67
N GLN A 292 26.21 2.03 18.21
CA GLN A 292 26.25 2.71 16.91
C GLN A 292 26.08 1.72 15.74
N ILE A 293 26.67 0.54 15.84
CA ILE A 293 26.49 -0.52 14.81
C ILE A 293 25.06 -1.06 14.83
N MET A 294 24.40 -1.15 15.99
CA MET A 294 22.97 -1.49 16.09
C MET A 294 22.10 -0.48 15.34
N ALA A 295 22.37 0.82 15.50
CA ALA A 295 21.64 1.86 14.76
C ALA A 295 21.83 1.70 13.23
N TYR A 296 23.07 1.45 12.78
CA TYR A 296 23.37 1.18 11.37
C TYR A 296 22.67 -0.08 10.84
N ALA A 297 22.57 -1.13 11.65
CA ALA A 297 21.97 -2.40 11.26
C ALA A 297 20.44 -2.36 11.09
N ALA A 298 19.76 -1.26 11.50
CA ALA A 298 18.32 -1.08 11.33
C ALA A 298 17.89 -0.84 9.86
N TYR A 299 18.84 -0.66 8.95
CA TYR A 299 18.56 -0.48 7.53
C TYR A 299 18.08 -1.77 6.85
N HIS A 300 17.16 -1.61 5.90
CA HIS A 300 16.69 -2.70 5.07
C HIS A 300 16.97 -2.46 3.59
N SER A 301 17.64 -3.41 2.93
CA SER A 301 18.14 -3.22 1.58
C SER A 301 17.06 -3.31 0.49
N LYS A 302 16.28 -4.40 0.38
CA LYS A 302 15.47 -4.72 -0.81
C LYS A 302 14.00 -4.92 -0.43
N VAL A 303 13.14 -3.98 -0.80
CA VAL A 303 11.78 -3.96 -0.22
C VAL A 303 10.76 -4.77 -1.04
N HIS A 304 10.49 -4.35 -2.29
CA HIS A 304 9.44 -4.93 -3.13
C HIS A 304 9.95 -5.28 -4.53
N LEU A 305 10.39 -6.53 -4.73
CA LEU A 305 10.66 -7.07 -6.06
C LEU A 305 9.35 -7.52 -6.71
N ALA A 306 9.04 -7.03 -7.91
CA ALA A 306 7.89 -7.48 -8.68
C ALA A 306 8.30 -7.93 -10.09
N GLY A 307 8.19 -9.23 -10.32
CA GLY A 307 8.70 -9.93 -11.49
C GLY A 307 10.12 -10.40 -11.23
N SER A 308 10.29 -11.68 -10.92
CA SER A 308 11.55 -12.22 -10.38
C SER A 308 12.62 -12.47 -11.45
N GLY A 309 12.24 -12.75 -12.70
CA GLY A 309 13.19 -13.02 -13.78
C GLY A 309 12.84 -12.34 -15.11
N ASP A 310 13.85 -11.98 -15.88
CA ASP A 310 13.69 -11.41 -17.23
C ASP A 310 13.12 -12.43 -18.23
N LYS A 311 13.31 -13.72 -17.96
CA LYS A 311 12.78 -14.84 -18.76
C LYS A 311 11.26 -14.98 -18.73
N ASP A 312 10.59 -14.36 -17.77
CA ASP A 312 9.16 -14.53 -17.54
C ASP A 312 8.35 -13.53 -18.37
N TYR A 313 8.71 -13.37 -19.65
CA TYR A 313 8.14 -12.36 -20.56
C TYR A 313 6.81 -12.77 -21.21
N THR A 314 6.54 -14.08 -21.26
CA THR A 314 5.30 -14.70 -21.74
C THR A 314 4.78 -15.70 -20.71
N ASN A 315 3.59 -16.26 -20.91
CA ASN A 315 3.05 -17.32 -20.06
C ASN A 315 3.79 -18.64 -20.31
N TYR A 316 3.94 -19.46 -19.26
CA TYR A 316 4.45 -20.81 -19.42
C TYR A 316 3.35 -21.74 -19.96
N ILE A 317 3.63 -22.45 -21.05
CA ILE A 317 2.78 -23.52 -21.57
C ILE A 317 3.50 -24.85 -21.30
N SER A 318 2.85 -25.74 -20.56
CA SER A 318 3.43 -27.06 -20.25
C SER A 318 3.49 -27.95 -21.49
N PRO A 319 4.30 -29.03 -21.49
CA PRO A 319 4.30 -30.02 -22.57
C PRO A 319 2.92 -30.66 -22.84
N ALA A 320 2.01 -30.62 -21.86
CA ALA A 320 0.64 -31.10 -21.99
C ALA A 320 -0.33 -30.04 -22.55
N GLY A 321 0.15 -28.86 -22.94
CA GLY A 321 -0.66 -27.76 -23.48
C GLY A 321 -1.40 -26.92 -22.43
N VAL A 322 -1.07 -27.08 -21.14
CA VAL A 322 -1.69 -26.30 -20.06
C VAL A 322 -0.96 -24.96 -19.92
N GLU A 323 -1.68 -23.86 -20.12
CA GLU A 323 -1.16 -22.51 -19.89
C GLU A 323 -1.19 -22.15 -18.39
N VAL A 324 -0.03 -21.72 -17.89
CA VAL A 324 0.14 -21.10 -16.57
C VAL A 324 0.39 -19.61 -16.79
N LYS A 325 -0.53 -18.79 -16.29
CA LYS A 325 -0.53 -17.33 -16.48
C LYS A 325 0.49 -16.63 -15.60
N ASP A 326 1.77 -16.82 -15.89
CA ASP A 326 2.89 -16.38 -15.06
C ASP A 326 3.76 -15.27 -15.69
N GLY A 327 3.39 -14.75 -16.86
CA GLY A 327 4.12 -13.67 -17.51
C GLY A 327 4.11 -12.37 -16.69
N ASN A 328 5.26 -11.70 -16.61
CA ASN A 328 5.45 -10.46 -15.85
C ASN A 328 4.55 -9.31 -16.33
N GLN A 329 4.12 -9.32 -17.60
CA GLN A 329 3.15 -8.35 -18.14
C GLN A 329 1.81 -8.30 -17.37
N ARG A 330 1.50 -9.33 -16.58
CA ARG A 330 0.30 -9.41 -15.74
C ARG A 330 0.42 -8.65 -14.43
N ILE A 331 1.62 -8.27 -14.02
CA ILE A 331 1.87 -7.67 -12.71
C ILE A 331 1.13 -6.34 -12.59
N ARG A 332 0.32 -6.20 -11.54
CA ARG A 332 -0.39 -4.97 -11.19
C ARG A 332 -0.23 -4.74 -9.70
N LEU A 333 0.47 -3.67 -9.32
CA LEU A 333 0.79 -3.32 -7.94
C LEU A 333 0.36 -1.89 -7.61
N THR A 334 -0.35 -1.73 -6.50
CA THR A 334 -0.60 -0.44 -5.87
C THR A 334 0.13 -0.34 -4.53
N MET A 335 0.81 0.79 -4.27
CA MET A 335 1.31 1.17 -2.94
C MET A 335 0.67 2.49 -2.52
N ALA A 336 -0.20 2.47 -1.51
CA ALA A 336 -0.95 3.64 -1.07
C ALA A 336 -0.78 3.91 0.43
N TYR A 337 -0.48 5.15 0.82
CA TYR A 337 -0.50 5.56 2.24
C TYR A 337 0.48 4.80 3.16
N ASN A 338 1.53 4.19 2.60
CA ASN A 338 2.50 3.42 3.40
C ASN A 338 3.61 4.33 3.95
N SER A 339 4.16 3.93 5.10
CA SER A 339 5.36 4.52 5.70
C SER A 339 6.56 3.59 5.48
N TYR A 340 7.67 4.12 5.00
CA TYR A 340 8.93 3.41 4.79
C TYR A 340 10.05 4.11 5.55
N THR A 341 10.73 3.39 6.44
CA THR A 341 11.80 3.93 7.28
C THR A 341 13.10 3.21 7.01
N ASN A 342 14.16 3.96 6.66
CA ASN A 342 15.52 3.44 6.43
C ASN A 342 15.57 2.26 5.45
N VAL A 343 15.00 2.47 4.26
CA VAL A 343 14.94 1.46 3.21
C VAL A 343 15.84 1.83 2.03
N GLY A 344 16.42 0.78 1.42
CA GLY A 344 17.45 0.91 0.41
C GLY A 344 16.95 1.08 -1.01
N GLN A 345 16.19 0.11 -1.50
CA GLN A 345 15.79 0.02 -2.90
C GLN A 345 14.54 -0.84 -3.13
N ARG A 346 14.03 -0.80 -4.38
CA ARG A 346 12.86 -1.54 -4.87
C ARG A 346 11.57 -1.02 -4.22
N LEU A 347 11.20 0.23 -4.50
CA LEU A 347 10.01 0.89 -3.94
C LEU A 347 9.00 1.37 -5.00
N PRO A 348 8.49 0.51 -5.90
CA PRO A 348 8.87 -0.87 -6.14
C PRO A 348 9.91 -0.98 -7.28
N MET A 349 10.45 -2.18 -7.50
CA MET A 349 11.05 -2.54 -8.78
C MET A 349 10.09 -3.46 -9.54
N ILE A 350 9.69 -3.09 -10.75
CA ILE A 350 8.75 -3.86 -11.58
C ILE A 350 9.39 -4.20 -12.93
N ARG A 351 9.27 -5.47 -13.35
CA ARG A 351 9.54 -5.91 -14.73
C ARG A 351 8.24 -6.03 -15.53
N GLN A 352 8.18 -5.42 -16.72
CA GLN A 352 7.05 -5.35 -17.69
C GLN A 352 5.69 -4.81 -17.19
N GLY A 353 5.24 -5.21 -16.01
CA GLY A 353 3.93 -4.86 -15.47
C GLY A 353 3.80 -3.39 -15.04
N THR A 354 2.78 -3.15 -14.23
CA THR A 354 2.32 -1.80 -13.90
C THR A 354 2.33 -1.55 -12.40
N GLY A 355 2.86 -0.39 -12.00
CA GLY A 355 2.86 0.11 -10.63
C GLY A 355 2.16 1.45 -10.50
N HIS A 356 1.36 1.62 -9.44
CA HIS A 356 0.76 2.90 -9.06
C HIS A 356 1.04 3.20 -7.58
N ILE A 357 1.77 4.28 -7.28
CA ILE A 357 2.17 4.61 -5.91
C ILE A 357 1.70 6.01 -5.49
N TYR A 358 0.98 6.17 -4.39
CA TYR A 358 0.52 7.50 -3.99
C TYR A 358 0.39 7.68 -2.49
N ASN A 359 0.60 8.92 -2.03
CA ASN A 359 0.60 9.28 -0.60
C ASN A 359 1.49 8.42 0.29
N ASN A 360 2.60 7.89 -0.23
CA ASN A 360 3.57 7.19 0.60
C ASN A 360 4.56 8.18 1.23
N TYR A 361 5.09 7.82 2.40
CA TYR A 361 6.14 8.55 3.09
C TYR A 361 7.40 7.68 3.18
N PHE A 362 8.49 8.14 2.59
CA PHE A 362 9.80 7.50 2.63
C PHE A 362 10.76 8.35 3.45
N ASP A 363 11.40 7.77 4.45
CA ASP A 363 12.28 8.50 5.37
C ASP A 363 13.52 7.69 5.74
N ASN A 364 14.67 8.11 5.20
CA ASN A 364 15.96 7.50 5.50
C ASN A 364 16.81 8.36 6.45
N SER A 365 16.23 9.39 7.06
CA SER A 365 17.00 10.41 7.80
C SER A 365 17.76 9.85 9.01
N THR A 366 17.15 8.93 9.76
CA THR A 366 17.81 8.36 10.94
C THR A 366 18.99 7.46 10.57
N HIS A 367 18.89 6.68 9.48
CA HIS A 367 20.03 5.88 8.99
C HIS A 367 21.12 6.74 8.35
N GLN A 368 20.74 7.77 7.59
CA GLN A 368 21.70 8.74 7.07
C GLN A 368 22.52 9.37 8.20
N HIS A 369 21.86 9.76 9.30
CA HIS A 369 22.55 10.24 10.50
C HIS A 369 23.47 9.18 11.14
N ALA A 370 23.06 7.91 11.22
CA ALA A 370 23.90 6.84 11.75
C ALA A 370 25.19 6.63 10.92
N ILE A 371 25.10 6.75 9.60
CA ILE A 371 26.26 6.69 8.71
C ILE A 371 27.15 7.93 8.87
N ASP A 372 26.57 9.13 8.83
CA ASP A 372 27.34 10.37 8.79
C ASP A 372 28.02 10.71 10.13
N SER A 373 27.44 10.25 11.24
CA SER A 373 27.96 10.56 12.59
C SER A 373 29.14 9.68 13.03
N VAL A 374 29.42 8.57 12.34
CA VAL A 374 30.45 7.61 12.75
C VAL A 374 31.37 7.27 11.57
N ALA A 375 32.59 7.82 11.60
CA ALA A 375 33.57 7.68 10.51
C ALA A 375 33.85 6.22 10.11
N ALA A 376 33.96 5.31 11.09
CA ALA A 376 34.18 3.89 10.82
C ALA A 376 32.98 3.25 10.10
N ILE A 377 31.75 3.61 10.45
CA ILE A 377 30.53 3.13 9.77
C ILE A 377 30.46 3.70 8.36
N SER A 378 30.71 5.00 8.18
CA SER A 378 30.76 5.62 6.85
C SER A 378 31.81 4.98 5.95
N LYS A 379 32.96 4.60 6.50
CA LYS A 379 34.06 3.98 5.75
C LYS A 379 33.77 2.52 5.36
N TYR A 380 33.19 1.72 6.26
CA TYR A 380 33.06 0.27 6.09
C TYR A 380 31.66 -0.24 5.79
N GLY A 381 30.61 0.54 6.08
CA GLY A 381 29.22 0.18 5.83
C GLY A 381 28.88 0.23 4.34
N GLY A 382 28.19 -0.80 3.87
CA GLY A 382 27.68 -0.92 2.49
C GLY A 382 26.24 -0.43 2.30
N ASP A 383 25.48 -0.29 3.39
CA ASP A 383 24.05 0.01 3.39
C ASP A 383 23.77 1.50 3.12
N LYS A 384 24.02 1.96 1.89
CA LYS A 384 23.93 3.38 1.52
C LYS A 384 22.93 3.69 0.42
N LEU A 385 22.24 2.67 -0.11
CA LEU A 385 21.31 2.88 -1.22
C LEU A 385 20.09 3.67 -0.75
N SER A 386 19.55 4.47 -1.66
CA SER A 386 18.33 5.23 -1.46
C SER A 386 17.63 5.41 -2.81
N ARG A 387 17.00 4.33 -3.26
CA ARG A 387 16.47 4.13 -4.62
C ARG A 387 14.98 3.82 -4.58
N GLY A 388 14.20 4.58 -5.33
CA GLY A 388 12.76 4.50 -5.32
C GLY A 388 12.23 3.53 -6.38
N ILE A 389 11.44 4.07 -7.30
CA ILE A 389 10.84 3.32 -8.39
C ILE A 389 11.90 2.90 -9.41
N ASN A 390 11.81 1.64 -9.87
CA ASN A 390 12.68 1.08 -10.88
C ASN A 390 11.85 0.27 -11.87
N ALA A 391 11.51 0.90 -13.00
CA ALA A 391 10.81 0.27 -14.11
C ALA A 391 11.81 -0.45 -15.01
N ARG A 392 11.58 -1.74 -15.29
CA ARG A 392 12.42 -2.56 -16.17
C ARG A 392 11.60 -3.30 -17.21
N ASN A 393 12.26 -3.68 -18.30
CA ASN A 393 11.74 -4.56 -19.35
C ASN A 393 10.43 -4.05 -19.98
N GLY A 394 10.21 -2.74 -20.04
CA GLY A 394 8.97 -2.13 -20.53
C GLY A 394 7.92 -1.82 -19.46
N ALA A 395 8.27 -1.94 -18.17
CA ALA A 395 7.36 -1.63 -17.07
C ALA A 395 6.92 -0.16 -17.06
N SER A 396 5.76 0.08 -16.44
CA SER A 396 5.22 1.42 -16.23
C SER A 396 4.89 1.66 -14.75
N ILE A 397 5.59 2.59 -14.11
CA ILE A 397 5.41 2.93 -12.70
C ILE A 397 5.14 4.42 -12.55
N ALA A 398 3.93 4.79 -12.12
CA ALA A 398 3.61 6.18 -11.83
C ALA A 398 3.28 6.39 -10.35
N GLY A 399 3.60 7.56 -9.84
CA GLY A 399 3.20 7.97 -8.51
C GLY A 399 2.77 9.41 -8.36
N ASP A 400 1.91 9.65 -7.39
CA ASP A 400 1.26 10.93 -7.13
C ASP A 400 1.31 11.28 -5.64
N THR A 401 1.71 12.51 -5.32
CA THR A 401 1.62 13.05 -3.96
C THR A 401 2.38 12.20 -2.93
N ASN A 402 3.60 11.77 -3.26
CA ASN A 402 4.50 11.06 -2.35
C ASN A 402 5.52 12.01 -1.71
N VAL A 403 6.00 11.66 -0.51
CA VAL A 403 7.02 12.44 0.20
C VAL A 403 8.25 11.57 0.46
N TYR A 404 9.41 12.04 0.03
CA TYR A 404 10.70 11.40 0.24
C TYR A 404 11.61 12.32 1.06
N ASN A 405 12.15 11.81 2.16
CA ASN A 405 13.02 12.52 3.09
C ASN A 405 14.35 11.80 3.25
N ALA A 406 15.45 12.55 3.19
CA ALA A 406 16.81 12.04 3.09
C ALA A 406 16.95 10.98 1.98
N PHE A 407 16.40 11.26 0.80
CA PHE A 407 16.25 10.27 -0.27
C PHE A 407 16.86 10.73 -1.61
N ASN A 408 17.78 9.95 -2.17
CA ASN A 408 18.66 10.43 -3.25
C ASN A 408 18.16 10.11 -4.67
N GLU A 409 17.64 8.91 -4.90
CA GLU A 409 17.30 8.41 -6.24
C GLU A 409 15.85 7.89 -6.27
N PRO A 410 14.83 8.75 -6.06
CA PRO A 410 13.42 8.33 -6.04
C PRO A 410 12.94 7.71 -7.35
N ILE A 411 13.60 8.00 -8.47
CA ILE A 411 13.47 7.31 -9.76
C ILE A 411 14.86 6.82 -10.16
N ILE A 412 15.00 5.56 -10.57
CA ILE A 412 16.26 5.00 -11.10
C ILE A 412 16.01 4.12 -12.32
N GLY A 413 17.08 3.72 -13.00
CA GLY A 413 17.07 2.92 -14.23
C GLY A 413 17.33 3.79 -15.44
N ALA A 414 16.81 3.38 -16.59
CA ALA A 414 16.90 4.11 -17.85
C ALA A 414 15.57 4.06 -18.60
N GLU A 415 15.27 5.12 -19.36
CA GLU A 415 14.10 5.18 -20.25
C GLU A 415 14.13 4.06 -21.28
N ARG A 416 15.28 3.78 -21.90
CA ARG A 416 15.48 2.62 -22.78
C ARG A 416 16.19 1.51 -22.02
N GLN A 417 15.63 0.31 -22.03
CA GLN A 417 16.21 -0.81 -21.28
C GLN A 417 17.60 -1.21 -21.76
N GLY A 418 17.92 -1.02 -23.05
CA GLY A 418 19.25 -1.24 -23.62
C GLY A 418 20.37 -0.44 -22.95
N ASP A 419 20.04 0.69 -22.33
CA ASP A 419 21.00 1.56 -21.64
C ASP A 419 21.21 1.13 -20.17
N ASP A 420 20.43 0.17 -19.65
CA ASP A 420 20.54 -0.39 -18.29
C ASP A 420 20.48 -1.93 -18.29
N THR A 421 21.38 -2.57 -19.03
CA THR A 421 21.46 -4.05 -19.15
C THR A 421 22.48 -4.70 -18.22
N GLY A 422 23.16 -3.94 -17.35
CA GLY A 422 24.26 -4.44 -16.53
C GLY A 422 23.90 -5.60 -15.59
N ASN A 423 22.62 -5.73 -15.22
CA ASN A 423 22.09 -6.82 -14.40
C ASN A 423 21.24 -7.83 -15.20
N MET A 424 21.36 -7.83 -16.53
CA MET A 424 20.62 -8.72 -17.43
C MET A 424 21.59 -9.67 -18.14
N SER A 425 21.28 -10.97 -18.12
CA SER A 425 22.05 -11.96 -18.88
C SER A 425 21.57 -12.04 -20.33
N LEU A 426 22.43 -12.52 -21.24
CA LEU A 426 21.97 -13.00 -22.54
C LEU A 426 20.97 -14.16 -22.37
N PRO A 427 19.99 -14.32 -23.28
CA PRO A 427 19.71 -13.43 -24.42
C PRO A 427 18.89 -12.19 -24.03
N PHE A 428 18.42 -12.07 -22.79
CA PHE A 428 17.44 -11.06 -22.38
C PHE A 428 17.92 -9.62 -22.50
N SER A 429 19.21 -9.36 -22.26
CA SER A 429 19.79 -8.02 -22.48
C SER A 429 19.62 -7.55 -23.93
N GLU A 430 19.74 -8.45 -24.90
CA GLU A 430 19.53 -8.17 -26.32
C GLU A 430 18.04 -8.12 -26.67
N LEU A 431 17.26 -9.06 -26.15
CA LEU A 431 15.82 -9.14 -26.45
C LEU A 431 15.04 -7.92 -25.97
N PHE A 432 15.37 -7.39 -24.80
CA PHE A 432 14.69 -6.24 -24.22
C PHE A 432 15.33 -4.89 -24.56
N LYS A 433 16.43 -4.84 -25.33
CA LYS A 433 17.20 -3.60 -25.53
C LYS A 433 16.38 -2.41 -26.07
N ASP A 434 15.27 -2.70 -26.76
CA ASP A 434 14.36 -1.73 -27.38
C ASP A 434 13.13 -1.41 -26.52
N ALA A 435 12.99 -2.02 -25.34
CA ALA A 435 11.91 -1.71 -24.41
C ALA A 435 12.06 -0.29 -23.83
N LYS A 436 10.94 0.43 -23.73
CA LYS A 436 10.82 1.73 -23.06
C LYS A 436 10.22 1.53 -21.67
N ASN A 437 11.00 1.86 -20.66
CA ASN A 437 10.57 1.88 -19.27
C ASN A 437 9.94 3.23 -18.94
N HIS A 438 8.77 3.21 -18.33
CA HIS A 438 8.04 4.42 -17.94
C HIS A 438 8.08 4.58 -16.43
N SER A 439 8.47 5.76 -15.99
CA SER A 439 8.59 6.13 -14.58
C SER A 439 8.12 7.57 -14.41
N LEU A 440 7.18 7.82 -13.51
CA LEU A 440 6.62 9.15 -13.33
C LEU A 440 6.36 9.42 -11.85
N LEU A 441 6.75 10.59 -11.37
CA LEU A 441 6.28 11.13 -10.11
C LEU A 441 5.66 12.50 -10.36
N VAL A 442 4.47 12.74 -9.82
CA VAL A 442 3.76 14.03 -9.89
C VAL A 442 3.37 14.51 -8.50
N ASN A 443 3.19 15.82 -8.34
CA ASN A 443 2.80 16.48 -7.08
C ASN A 443 3.59 15.98 -5.86
N SER A 444 4.87 15.64 -6.01
CA SER A 444 5.64 14.92 -4.97
C SER A 444 6.75 15.80 -4.40
N LYS A 445 7.15 15.52 -3.15
CA LYS A 445 8.23 16.23 -2.45
C LYS A 445 9.42 15.31 -2.27
N VAL A 446 10.61 15.75 -2.64
CA VAL A 446 11.88 15.06 -2.37
C VAL A 446 12.82 15.99 -1.62
N THR A 447 13.44 15.47 -0.57
CA THR A 447 14.42 16.20 0.25
C THR A 447 15.67 15.35 0.40
N ASN A 448 16.82 15.90 0.05
CA ASN A 448 18.13 15.26 0.20
C ASN A 448 19.23 16.31 0.46
N SER A 449 20.50 15.89 0.45
CA SER A 449 21.65 16.77 0.70
C SER A 449 21.80 17.92 -0.30
N SER A 450 21.17 17.84 -1.47
CA SER A 450 21.18 18.90 -2.49
C SER A 450 20.03 19.91 -2.31
N GLY A 451 19.08 19.65 -1.42
CA GLY A 451 17.96 20.54 -1.13
C GLY A 451 16.60 19.86 -1.15
N THR A 452 15.54 20.67 -1.26
CA THR A 452 14.15 20.20 -1.38
C THR A 452 13.60 20.60 -2.73
N TYR A 453 12.90 19.68 -3.37
CA TYR A 453 12.18 19.93 -4.60
C TYR A 453 10.75 19.38 -4.50
N ILE A 454 9.79 20.15 -5.01
CA ILE A 454 8.37 19.84 -5.03
C ILE A 454 7.88 20.02 -6.46
N GLY A 455 7.28 18.99 -7.06
CA GLY A 455 6.85 19.08 -8.45
C GLY A 455 6.61 17.72 -9.09
N SER A 456 7.00 17.61 -10.36
CA SER A 456 6.85 16.38 -11.15
C SER A 456 8.14 16.04 -11.88
N SER A 457 8.43 14.77 -12.11
CA SER A 457 9.65 14.30 -12.80
C SER A 457 9.74 14.76 -14.27
N TRP A 458 8.72 15.45 -14.78
CA TRP A 458 8.62 15.98 -16.13
C TRP A 458 8.69 17.51 -16.22
N ASP A 459 8.75 18.23 -15.10
CA ASP A 459 8.58 19.70 -15.03
C ASP A 459 9.75 20.54 -15.57
N ASN A 460 10.58 20.00 -16.46
CA ASN A 460 11.70 20.74 -17.05
C ASN A 460 12.07 20.19 -18.42
N ASN A 461 11.11 20.14 -19.35
CA ASN A 461 11.28 19.54 -20.68
C ASN A 461 11.91 18.13 -20.61
N GLY A 462 11.50 17.34 -19.61
CA GLY A 462 12.02 15.99 -19.35
C GLY A 462 13.42 15.91 -18.74
N VAL A 463 13.96 16.98 -18.15
CA VAL A 463 15.08 16.88 -17.20
C VAL A 463 14.50 16.50 -15.84
N ASN A 464 14.97 15.40 -15.26
CA ASN A 464 14.46 14.91 -13.99
C ASN A 464 15.16 15.63 -12.82
N ALA A 465 14.44 16.52 -12.13
CA ALA A 465 14.96 17.21 -10.95
C ALA A 465 14.91 16.36 -9.66
N PHE A 466 14.14 15.27 -9.65
CA PHE A 466 14.11 14.34 -8.52
C PHE A 466 15.36 13.45 -8.45
N THR A 467 15.90 13.04 -9.60
CA THR A 467 17.12 12.21 -9.68
C THR A 467 18.11 12.81 -10.68
N LYS A 468 19.25 13.29 -10.17
CA LYS A 468 20.35 13.77 -11.01
C LYS A 468 20.88 12.65 -11.91
N GLY A 469 21.05 12.94 -13.20
CA GLY A 469 21.60 11.99 -14.18
C GLY A 469 20.55 11.10 -14.86
N PHE A 470 19.31 11.07 -14.37
CA PHE A 470 18.21 10.43 -15.07
C PHE A 470 17.69 11.35 -16.18
N THR A 471 17.78 10.92 -17.44
CA THR A 471 17.38 11.72 -18.61
C THR A 471 16.28 11.03 -19.40
N TRP A 472 15.17 11.75 -19.65
CA TRP A 472 14.17 11.35 -20.63
C TRP A 472 14.64 11.75 -22.03
N TYR A 473 14.84 10.81 -22.95
CA TYR A 473 15.22 11.12 -24.34
C TYR A 473 13.99 11.36 -25.21
N ASP A 474 12.93 10.56 -25.06
CA ASP A 474 11.70 10.70 -25.84
C ASP A 474 10.75 11.74 -25.25
N LYS A 475 11.01 13.01 -25.57
CA LYS A 475 10.19 14.14 -25.11
C LYS A 475 8.75 14.13 -25.62
N SER A 476 8.43 13.32 -26.63
CA SER A 476 7.05 13.23 -27.17
C SER A 476 6.08 12.51 -26.24
N THR A 477 6.62 11.79 -25.24
CA THR A 477 5.86 11.11 -24.19
C THR A 477 5.50 12.05 -23.03
N ILE A 478 6.07 13.25 -22.95
CA ILE A 478 5.75 14.20 -21.88
C ILE A 478 4.25 14.56 -21.95
N GLY A 479 3.53 14.33 -20.86
CA GLY A 479 2.07 14.53 -20.79
C GLY A 479 1.23 13.37 -21.36
N LYS A 480 1.87 12.31 -21.87
CA LYS A 480 1.22 11.05 -22.29
C LYS A 480 1.73 9.93 -21.40
N TRP A 481 0.83 9.17 -20.80
CA TRP A 481 1.22 8.07 -19.92
C TRP A 481 0.68 6.76 -20.45
N ALA A 482 1.58 5.78 -20.61
CA ALA A 482 1.22 4.41 -20.91
C ALA A 482 1.10 3.64 -19.59
N TRP A 483 -0.08 3.09 -19.32
CA TRP A 483 -0.30 2.24 -18.14
C TRP A 483 0.13 0.79 -18.37
N SER A 484 0.39 0.39 -19.62
CA SER A 484 0.89 -0.93 -19.97
C SER A 484 1.80 -0.90 -21.20
N SER A 485 2.61 -1.94 -21.32
CA SER A 485 3.31 -2.32 -22.54
C SER A 485 2.95 -3.75 -22.92
N HIS A 486 3.11 -4.07 -24.21
CA HIS A 486 2.88 -5.37 -24.78
C HIS A 486 4.04 -5.70 -25.73
N ILE A 487 4.62 -6.90 -25.60
CA ILE A 487 5.56 -7.42 -26.60
C ILE A 487 4.72 -7.91 -27.78
N ASP A 488 4.98 -7.40 -28.98
CA ASP A 488 4.19 -7.79 -30.16
C ASP A 488 4.45 -9.25 -30.53
N GLY A 489 3.38 -10.03 -30.72
CA GLY A 489 3.46 -11.45 -31.09
C GLY A 489 3.83 -12.39 -29.94
N VAL A 490 3.85 -11.91 -28.69
CA VAL A 490 4.25 -12.68 -27.49
C VAL A 490 3.42 -13.95 -27.28
N GLU A 491 2.17 -13.96 -27.75
CA GLU A 491 1.25 -15.10 -27.73
C GLU A 491 1.75 -16.29 -28.57
N ASN A 492 2.68 -16.07 -29.50
CA ASN A 492 3.28 -17.10 -30.35
C ASN A 492 4.70 -17.50 -29.88
N MET A 493 5.15 -17.02 -28.72
CA MET A 493 6.50 -17.26 -28.19
C MET A 493 6.51 -18.30 -27.06
N SER A 494 7.68 -18.87 -26.75
CA SER A 494 7.87 -19.79 -25.62
C SER A 494 9.07 -19.40 -24.77
N LYS A 495 8.94 -19.52 -23.44
CA LYS A 495 10.06 -19.33 -22.49
C LYS A 495 11.24 -20.26 -22.76
N THR A 496 10.99 -21.48 -23.27
CA THR A 496 12.04 -22.49 -23.49
C THR A 496 12.78 -22.30 -24.80
N ASN A 497 12.22 -21.54 -25.74
CA ASN A 497 12.82 -21.21 -27.02
C ASN A 497 12.51 -19.75 -27.36
N PRO A 498 13.15 -18.78 -26.67
CA PRO A 498 12.92 -17.38 -26.95
C PRO A 498 13.41 -17.02 -28.36
N PRO A 499 12.83 -15.98 -28.99
CA PRO A 499 13.33 -15.48 -30.27
C PRO A 499 14.82 -15.11 -30.22
N SER A 500 15.44 -14.98 -31.39
CA SER A 500 16.81 -14.49 -31.52
C SER A 500 16.90 -12.99 -31.86
N THR A 501 15.78 -12.38 -32.25
CA THR A 501 15.67 -10.96 -32.57
C THR A 501 15.11 -10.16 -31.40
N PRO A 502 15.53 -8.90 -31.20
CA PRO A 502 14.94 -8.00 -30.22
C PRO A 502 13.41 -7.93 -30.30
N PHE A 503 12.76 -7.78 -29.15
CA PHE A 503 11.32 -7.59 -29.07
C PHE A 503 10.92 -6.22 -29.62
N THR A 504 9.77 -6.17 -30.28
CA THR A 504 9.06 -4.92 -30.55
C THR A 504 7.93 -4.74 -29.53
N PHE A 505 7.54 -3.49 -29.28
CA PHE A 505 6.61 -3.16 -28.22
C PHE A 505 5.51 -2.21 -28.68
N THR A 506 4.29 -2.50 -28.24
CA THR A 506 3.15 -1.58 -28.26
C THR A 506 2.90 -1.05 -26.84
N TYR A 507 2.57 0.25 -26.72
CA TYR A 507 2.33 0.92 -25.43
C TYR A 507 0.92 1.50 -25.34
N GLY A 508 0.25 1.27 -24.21
CA GLY A 508 -1.13 1.67 -23.96
C GLY A 508 -1.32 3.14 -23.56
N TYR A 509 -1.00 4.09 -24.43
CA TYR A 509 -1.11 5.54 -24.12
C TYR A 509 -2.54 6.07 -23.91
N ASN A 510 -3.55 5.32 -24.34
CA ASN A 510 -4.96 5.65 -24.16
C ASN A 510 -5.62 4.81 -23.03
N GLU A 511 -4.87 3.88 -22.43
CA GLU A 511 -5.37 3.08 -21.32
C GLU A 511 -5.62 3.99 -20.12
N LYS A 512 -6.74 3.74 -19.43
CA LYS A 512 -7.09 4.42 -18.18
C LYS A 512 -6.79 3.51 -17.00
N LEU A 513 -6.34 4.12 -15.92
CA LEU A 513 -6.28 3.42 -14.64
C LEU A 513 -7.70 2.92 -14.28
N PRO A 514 -7.89 1.64 -13.91
CA PRO A 514 -9.21 1.03 -13.81
C PRO A 514 -9.97 1.39 -12.54
N TYR A 515 -9.45 2.31 -11.72
CA TYR A 515 -10.06 2.78 -10.49
C TYR A 515 -9.79 4.26 -10.27
N ALA A 516 -10.69 4.91 -9.55
CA ALA A 516 -10.42 6.22 -8.97
C ALA A 516 -9.57 6.07 -7.71
N TYR A 517 -8.75 7.07 -7.41
CA TYR A 517 -7.91 7.08 -6.21
C TYR A 517 -8.04 8.41 -5.48
N LYS A 518 -7.90 8.33 -4.16
CA LYS A 518 -7.99 9.47 -3.27
C LYS A 518 -6.58 9.89 -2.88
N THR A 519 -6.37 11.19 -2.74
CA THR A 519 -5.15 11.72 -2.14
C THR A 519 -5.48 12.70 -1.04
N VAL A 520 -4.68 12.69 0.03
CA VAL A 520 -4.59 13.86 0.91
C VAL A 520 -3.71 14.92 0.25
N PRO A 521 -3.90 16.22 0.57
CA PRO A 521 -3.00 17.26 0.13
C PRO A 521 -1.54 16.93 0.47
N LEU A 522 -0.58 17.32 -0.37
CA LEU A 522 0.84 16.97 -0.22
C LEU A 522 1.40 17.30 1.19
N ALA A 523 1.02 18.44 1.75
CA ALA A 523 1.44 18.87 3.09
C ALA A 523 0.90 17.95 4.21
N SER A 524 -0.20 17.24 3.96
CA SER A 524 -0.85 16.34 4.91
C SER A 524 -0.34 14.90 4.83
N VAL A 525 0.44 14.53 3.80
CA VAL A 525 0.93 13.14 3.62
C VAL A 525 1.67 12.64 4.86
N VAL A 526 2.69 13.38 5.32
CA VAL A 526 3.50 12.96 6.47
C VAL A 526 2.68 12.83 7.76
N PRO A 527 1.92 13.84 8.21
CA PRO A 527 1.14 13.70 9.45
C PRO A 527 0.05 12.64 9.34
N THR A 528 -0.61 12.49 8.18
CA THR A 528 -1.64 11.46 7.98
C THR A 528 -1.04 10.06 8.00
N VAL A 529 0.00 9.79 7.21
CA VAL A 529 0.64 8.47 7.13
C VAL A 529 1.22 8.06 8.48
N LYS A 530 1.95 8.94 9.18
CA LYS A 530 2.50 8.65 10.52
C LYS A 530 1.41 8.32 11.55
N LYS A 531 0.23 8.94 11.40
CA LYS A 531 -0.89 8.73 12.32
C LYS A 531 -1.59 7.40 12.11
N TYR A 532 -1.79 6.97 10.86
CA TYR A 532 -2.69 5.86 10.55
C TYR A 532 -2.00 4.61 9.99
N ALA A 533 -0.79 4.69 9.44
CA ALA A 533 -0.12 3.51 8.88
C ALA A 533 0.51 2.61 9.98
N GLY A 534 0.37 1.30 9.81
CA GLY A 534 0.92 0.27 10.69
C GLY A 534 -0.14 -0.37 11.60
N VAL A 535 0.33 -1.32 12.41
CA VAL A 535 -0.53 -2.07 13.33
C VAL A 535 -1.04 -1.20 14.48
N THR A 536 -2.19 -1.56 15.05
CA THR A 536 -2.77 -0.93 16.26
C THR A 536 -3.12 0.56 16.12
N LYS A 537 -3.13 1.11 14.90
CA LYS A 537 -3.46 2.51 14.65
C LYS A 537 -4.97 2.79 14.66
N LEU A 538 -5.77 1.76 14.42
CA LEU A 538 -7.23 1.84 14.38
C LEU A 538 -7.83 1.04 15.54
N ASN A 539 -8.83 1.61 16.20
CA ASN A 539 -9.64 0.92 17.19
C ASN A 539 -10.87 0.28 16.52
N PHE A 540 -10.63 -0.84 15.84
CA PHE A 540 -11.62 -1.53 15.02
C PHE A 540 -12.11 -2.80 15.71
N SER A 541 -13.40 -3.08 15.58
CA SER A 541 -13.95 -4.39 15.91
C SER A 541 -13.46 -5.45 14.92
N ALA A 542 -13.70 -6.73 15.22
CA ALA A 542 -13.48 -7.79 14.24
C ALA A 542 -14.26 -7.56 12.94
N ALA A 543 -15.50 -7.03 13.03
CA ALA A 543 -16.32 -6.75 11.84
C ALA A 543 -15.70 -5.68 10.96
N ASP A 544 -15.20 -4.61 11.57
CA ASP A 544 -14.52 -3.54 10.85
C ASP A 544 -13.29 -4.07 10.09
N TRP A 545 -12.42 -4.84 10.74
CA TRP A 545 -11.25 -5.40 10.04
C TRP A 545 -11.62 -6.29 8.83
N LEU A 546 -12.82 -6.85 8.77
CA LEU A 546 -13.30 -7.68 7.67
C LEU A 546 -14.02 -6.90 6.57
N ARG A 547 -14.38 -5.64 6.81
CA ARG A 547 -14.98 -4.74 5.81
C ARG A 547 -13.96 -4.25 4.81
N THR A 548 -14.39 -4.10 3.56
CA THR A 548 -13.55 -3.60 2.45
C THR A 548 -13.94 -2.22 1.95
N ASN A 549 -15.11 -1.70 2.36
CA ASN A 549 -15.54 -0.36 2.00
C ASN A 549 -16.11 0.39 3.20
N TYR A 550 -15.85 1.68 3.27
CA TYR A 550 -16.27 2.59 4.32
C TYR A 550 -16.82 3.89 3.73
N ILE A 551 -17.91 4.38 4.31
CA ILE A 551 -18.48 5.70 4.05
C ILE A 551 -18.23 6.57 5.28
N ASP A 552 -17.66 7.76 5.10
CA ASP A 552 -17.47 8.67 6.23
C ASP A 552 -18.78 9.36 6.60
N ALA A 553 -19.24 9.16 7.84
CA ALA A 553 -20.52 9.66 8.32
C ALA A 553 -20.63 11.21 8.29
N TYR A 554 -19.51 11.91 8.40
CA TYR A 554 -19.46 13.37 8.52
C TYR A 554 -19.28 14.07 7.17
N SER A 555 -18.93 13.30 6.13
CA SER A 555 -18.97 13.75 4.75
C SER A 555 -20.40 13.80 4.21
N THR A 556 -20.62 14.58 3.15
CA THR A 556 -21.91 14.54 2.44
C THR A 556 -22.07 13.17 1.79
N ILE A 557 -23.11 12.45 2.20
CA ILE A 557 -23.52 11.17 1.63
C ILE A 557 -24.68 11.44 0.68
N GLN A 558 -24.45 11.16 -0.60
CA GLN A 558 -25.47 11.30 -1.62
C GLN A 558 -26.54 10.23 -1.47
N ALA A 559 -27.82 10.59 -1.56
CA ALA A 559 -28.90 9.65 -1.36
C ALA A 559 -28.94 8.59 -2.46
N GLU A 560 -28.62 8.99 -3.69
CA GLU A 560 -28.53 8.14 -4.88
C GLU A 560 -27.31 7.21 -4.86
N SER A 561 -26.37 7.38 -3.92
CA SER A 561 -25.26 6.44 -3.72
C SER A 561 -25.61 5.29 -2.76
N HIS A 562 -26.90 5.00 -2.58
CA HIS A 562 -27.38 3.92 -1.71
C HIS A 562 -26.87 2.54 -2.16
N SER A 563 -26.54 1.66 -1.21
CA SER A 563 -26.13 0.28 -1.46
C SER A 563 -27.32 -0.65 -1.73
N SER A 564 -28.52 -0.30 -1.25
CA SER A 564 -29.77 -1.03 -1.48
C SER A 564 -30.96 -0.10 -1.32
N MET A 565 -32.10 -0.43 -1.92
CA MET A 565 -33.31 0.36 -1.84
C MET A 565 -34.57 -0.50 -2.03
N SER A 566 -35.73 0.06 -1.68
CA SER A 566 -37.04 -0.47 -2.04
C SER A 566 -38.03 0.66 -2.30
N GLY A 567 -38.76 0.58 -3.41
CA GLY A 567 -39.87 1.46 -3.78
C GLY A 567 -39.50 2.83 -4.37
N VAL A 568 -38.23 3.24 -4.27
CA VAL A 568 -37.75 4.55 -4.73
C VAL A 568 -37.16 4.53 -6.15
N ALA A 569 -36.97 5.71 -6.74
CA ALA A 569 -36.28 5.89 -8.01
C ALA A 569 -35.19 6.97 -7.94
N ILE A 570 -34.09 6.79 -8.68
CA ILE A 570 -33.12 7.87 -8.93
C ILE A 570 -33.67 8.74 -10.06
N GLN A 571 -33.90 10.02 -9.76
CA GLN A 571 -34.37 11.02 -10.71
C GLN A 571 -33.30 12.08 -10.94
N THR A 572 -33.40 12.84 -12.04
CA THR A 572 -32.47 13.93 -12.36
C THR A 572 -33.19 15.26 -12.24
N GLY A 573 -32.67 16.15 -11.40
CA GLY A 573 -33.23 17.49 -11.20
C GLY A 573 -33.03 18.39 -12.42
N SER A 574 -33.73 19.52 -12.43
CA SER A 574 -33.65 20.53 -13.50
C SER A 574 -32.25 21.11 -13.72
N ALA A 575 -31.38 21.05 -12.70
CA ALA A 575 -29.97 21.44 -12.78
C ALA A 575 -29.02 20.30 -13.19
N GLY A 576 -29.54 19.10 -13.49
CA GLY A 576 -28.74 17.94 -13.91
C GLY A 576 -28.18 17.09 -12.76
N SER A 577 -28.40 17.47 -11.50
CA SER A 577 -27.98 16.68 -10.33
C SER A 577 -28.98 15.56 -10.03
N PRO A 578 -28.52 14.32 -9.82
CA PRO A 578 -29.39 13.22 -9.42
C PRO A 578 -29.89 13.38 -7.97
N PHE A 579 -31.02 12.77 -7.66
CA PHE A 579 -31.59 12.67 -6.31
C PHE A 579 -32.48 11.42 -6.22
N VAL A 580 -32.91 11.04 -5.02
CA VAL A 580 -33.87 9.95 -4.81
C VAL A 580 -35.28 10.52 -4.65
N GLY A 581 -36.21 10.03 -5.49
CA GLY A 581 -37.62 10.41 -5.50
C GLY A 581 -38.55 9.20 -5.64
N ASP A 582 -39.82 9.47 -5.96
CA ASP A 582 -40.93 8.49 -5.93
C ASP A 582 -41.11 7.80 -4.57
N ILE A 583 -40.67 8.47 -3.50
CA ILE A 583 -40.65 7.92 -2.14
C ILE A 583 -42.07 7.83 -1.58
N GLN A 584 -42.49 6.63 -1.20
CA GLN A 584 -43.78 6.34 -0.58
C GLN A 584 -43.63 5.77 0.84
N ASN A 585 -44.75 5.65 1.54
CA ASN A 585 -44.77 5.08 2.89
C ASN A 585 -44.32 3.61 2.90
N GLY A 586 -43.25 3.31 3.63
CA GLY A 586 -42.68 1.97 3.76
C GLY A 586 -41.39 1.77 2.97
N ASP A 587 -41.09 2.67 2.04
CA ASP A 587 -39.88 2.64 1.22
C ASP A 587 -38.63 2.90 2.04
N TYR A 588 -37.47 2.55 1.49
CA TYR A 588 -36.20 2.79 2.16
C TYR A 588 -35.01 2.84 1.20
N ILE A 589 -33.94 3.46 1.69
CA ILE A 589 -32.59 3.39 1.12
C ILE A 589 -31.59 3.00 2.21
N VAL A 590 -30.52 2.29 1.83
CA VAL A 590 -29.53 1.71 2.73
C VAL A 590 -28.13 2.19 2.37
N PHE A 591 -27.32 2.46 3.39
CA PHE A 591 -25.90 2.78 3.26
C PHE A 591 -25.11 1.83 4.15
N GLN A 592 -24.40 0.90 3.53
CA GLN A 592 -23.54 -0.03 4.25
C GLN A 592 -22.24 0.62 4.73
N ASN A 593 -21.77 0.19 5.90
CA ASN A 593 -20.47 0.54 6.46
C ASN A 593 -20.24 2.06 6.65
N VAL A 594 -21.25 2.77 7.17
CA VAL A 594 -21.10 4.18 7.57
C VAL A 594 -20.27 4.25 8.84
N HIS A 595 -19.09 4.85 8.75
CA HIS A 595 -18.10 4.95 9.82
C HIS A 595 -18.21 6.29 10.55
N PHE A 596 -18.52 6.21 11.83
CA PHE A 596 -18.64 7.33 12.76
C PHE A 596 -17.35 7.56 13.56
N GLY A 597 -16.45 6.57 13.58
CA GLY A 597 -15.20 6.63 14.32
C GLY A 597 -15.42 6.76 15.83
N SER A 598 -14.56 7.52 16.51
CA SER A 598 -14.67 7.77 17.95
C SER A 598 -15.63 8.91 18.31
N SER A 599 -16.14 9.63 17.31
CA SER A 599 -17.06 10.75 17.51
C SER A 599 -18.49 10.21 17.54
N THR A 600 -19.32 10.73 18.45
CA THR A 600 -20.76 10.43 18.47
C THR A 600 -21.52 11.61 17.86
N PRO A 601 -22.14 11.45 16.68
CA PRO A 601 -22.97 12.49 16.10
C PRO A 601 -24.19 12.74 16.99
N LYS A 602 -24.61 14.01 17.03
CA LYS A 602 -25.81 14.45 17.74
C LYS A 602 -26.93 14.79 16.77
N LEU A 603 -26.59 15.13 15.52
CA LEU A 603 -27.55 15.53 14.50
C LEU A 603 -27.32 14.75 13.21
N LEU A 604 -28.40 14.57 12.46
CA LEU A 604 -28.38 14.31 11.03
C LEU A 604 -28.99 15.49 10.31
N GLU A 605 -28.31 15.97 9.26
CA GLU A 605 -28.86 16.93 8.30
C GLU A 605 -29.18 16.21 7.00
N ALA A 606 -30.34 16.49 6.42
CA ALA A 606 -30.74 15.96 5.12
C ALA A 606 -31.28 17.08 4.23
N ARG A 607 -30.89 17.06 2.96
CA ARG A 607 -31.39 17.95 1.91
C ARG A 607 -32.57 17.29 1.23
N VAL A 608 -33.76 17.86 1.42
CA VAL A 608 -35.03 17.29 0.98
C VAL A 608 -35.85 18.33 0.22
N ALA A 609 -36.73 17.86 -0.66
CA ALA A 609 -37.77 18.68 -1.28
C ALA A 609 -39.14 18.08 -0.91
N PRO A 610 -39.93 18.74 -0.05
CA PRO A 610 -41.22 18.22 0.39
C PRO A 610 -42.22 18.05 -0.77
N GLU A 611 -43.05 17.02 -0.66
CA GLU A 611 -44.30 16.88 -1.42
C GLU A 611 -45.45 16.73 -0.41
N ALA A 612 -46.10 15.56 -0.28
CA ALA A 612 -47.15 15.36 0.72
C ALA A 612 -46.66 15.41 2.19
N GLY A 613 -45.34 15.49 2.41
CA GLY A 613 -44.71 15.46 3.72
C GLY A 613 -44.66 14.06 4.31
N GLY A 614 -43.93 13.91 5.42
CA GLY A 614 -43.74 12.62 6.07
C GLY A 614 -42.61 12.63 7.09
N SER A 615 -41.98 11.48 7.28
CA SER A 615 -40.82 11.33 8.16
C SER A 615 -39.83 10.33 7.60
N MET A 616 -38.55 10.60 7.85
CA MET A 616 -37.43 9.72 7.60
C MET A 616 -36.91 9.19 8.93
N GLU A 617 -37.12 7.90 9.18
CA GLU A 617 -36.53 7.19 10.31
C GLU A 617 -35.09 6.78 9.95
N VAL A 618 -34.15 7.11 10.84
CA VAL A 618 -32.75 6.66 10.76
C VAL A 618 -32.64 5.39 11.61
N ARG A 619 -32.55 4.24 10.96
CA ARG A 619 -32.46 2.91 11.59
C ARG A 619 -31.05 2.36 11.42
N LEU A 620 -30.55 1.64 12.42
CA LEU A 620 -29.20 1.06 12.40
C LEU A 620 -29.25 -0.45 12.16
N ASP A 621 -28.36 -0.94 11.31
CA ASP A 621 -28.05 -2.35 10.99
C ASP A 621 -29.19 -3.19 10.38
N SER A 622 -30.45 -2.78 10.50
CA SER A 622 -31.60 -3.37 9.79
C SER A 622 -32.81 -2.43 9.78
N LEU A 623 -33.80 -2.74 8.92
CA LEU A 623 -35.07 -1.99 8.85
C LEU A 623 -35.88 -1.95 10.16
N THR A 624 -35.68 -2.95 11.02
CA THR A 624 -36.32 -3.07 12.34
C THR A 624 -35.34 -2.86 13.49
N GLY A 625 -34.10 -2.47 13.19
CA GLY A 625 -33.07 -2.23 14.17
C GLY A 625 -33.30 -0.98 15.02
N PRO A 626 -32.32 -0.64 15.88
CA PRO A 626 -32.40 0.53 16.75
C PRO A 626 -32.74 1.80 15.95
N LEU A 627 -33.71 2.56 16.45
CA LEU A 627 -34.06 3.87 15.90
C LEU A 627 -33.07 4.91 16.45
N ALA A 628 -32.16 5.38 15.59
CA ALA A 628 -31.21 6.40 15.95
C ALA A 628 -31.84 7.80 16.00
N GLY A 629 -32.81 8.07 15.13
CA GLY A 629 -33.51 9.36 15.07
C GLY A 629 -34.66 9.38 14.05
N THR A 630 -35.46 10.44 14.08
CA THR A 630 -36.57 10.67 13.14
C THR A 630 -36.54 12.12 12.64
N CYS A 631 -36.37 12.28 11.33
CA CYS A 631 -36.39 13.57 10.65
C CYS A 631 -37.77 13.81 10.05
N LYS A 632 -38.52 14.79 10.59
CA LYS A 632 -39.83 15.19 10.06
C LYS A 632 -39.64 16.12 8.85
N VAL A 633 -40.36 15.84 7.77
CA VAL A 633 -40.45 16.69 6.58
C VAL A 633 -41.88 17.19 6.48
N SER A 634 -42.08 18.47 6.76
CA SER A 634 -43.41 19.09 6.69
C SER A 634 -43.82 19.32 5.25
N ASP A 635 -45.10 19.11 4.95
CA ASP A 635 -45.70 19.53 3.68
C ASP A 635 -45.49 21.04 3.49
N THR A 636 -45.03 21.40 2.30
CA THR A 636 -44.98 22.78 1.84
C THR A 636 -45.69 22.79 0.51
N ASP A 637 -46.71 23.64 0.35
CA ASP A 637 -47.56 23.80 -0.85
C ASP A 637 -46.80 24.12 -2.17
N SER A 638 -45.47 24.00 -2.21
CA SER A 638 -44.62 24.11 -3.41
C SER A 638 -43.82 22.82 -3.64
N SER A 639 -44.14 22.10 -4.71
CA SER A 639 -43.30 21.01 -5.19
C SER A 639 -41.92 21.54 -5.63
N GLN A 640 -40.85 20.82 -5.25
CA GLN A 640 -39.45 21.04 -5.63
C GLN A 640 -38.67 22.23 -4.99
N THR A 641 -39.16 22.82 -3.90
CA THR A 641 -38.30 23.73 -3.11
C THR A 641 -37.39 22.91 -2.19
N TRP A 642 -36.08 22.87 -2.49
CA TRP A 642 -35.10 22.14 -1.69
C TRP A 642 -34.72 22.87 -0.39
N GLU A 643 -34.85 22.19 0.74
CA GLU A 643 -34.48 22.67 2.07
C GLU A 643 -33.62 21.67 2.83
N THR A 644 -32.89 22.14 3.86
CA THR A 644 -32.11 21.27 4.74
C THR A 644 -32.84 21.10 6.06
N LYS A 645 -33.26 19.87 6.36
CA LYS A 645 -33.85 19.49 7.64
C LYS A 645 -32.79 18.89 8.55
N SER A 646 -32.96 19.07 9.86
CA SER A 646 -32.11 18.48 10.89
C SER A 646 -32.92 17.72 11.92
N CYS A 647 -32.43 16.58 12.38
CA CYS A 647 -33.00 15.86 13.52
C CYS A 647 -31.93 15.32 14.45
N SER A 648 -32.30 15.11 15.71
CA SER A 648 -31.43 14.49 16.70
C SER A 648 -31.19 13.02 16.37
N VAL A 649 -29.95 12.58 16.50
CA VAL A 649 -29.56 11.18 16.38
C VAL A 649 -28.77 10.73 17.60
N SER A 650 -28.85 9.44 17.93
CA SER A 650 -28.12 8.84 19.04
C SER A 650 -27.95 7.34 18.84
N GLY A 651 -27.17 6.69 19.70
CA GLY A 651 -27.07 5.23 19.72
C GLY A 651 -26.27 4.60 18.58
N VAL A 652 -25.54 5.40 17.79
CA VAL A 652 -24.62 4.88 16.78
C VAL A 652 -23.37 4.28 17.44
N SER A 653 -22.84 3.24 16.82
CA SER A 653 -21.57 2.62 17.13
C SER A 653 -20.46 3.17 16.22
N VAL A 654 -19.25 2.62 16.32
CA VAL A 654 -18.09 3.02 15.49
C VAL A 654 -18.42 2.92 13.99
N THR A 655 -19.11 1.87 13.59
CA THR A 655 -19.57 1.65 12.21
C THR A 655 -20.93 0.97 12.23
N ASN A 656 -21.90 1.51 11.51
CA ASN A 656 -23.22 0.89 11.33
C ASN A 656 -23.61 0.87 9.86
N ASP A 657 -24.51 -0.04 9.50
CA ASP A 657 -25.31 0.15 8.30
C ASP A 657 -26.44 1.12 8.62
N VAL A 658 -26.64 2.14 7.79
CA VAL A 658 -27.66 3.18 7.99
C VAL A 658 -28.80 2.95 7.03
N TYR A 659 -29.99 2.75 7.59
CA TYR A 659 -31.24 2.63 6.86
C TYR A 659 -32.02 3.93 7.02
N LEU A 660 -32.35 4.57 5.91
CA LEU A 660 -33.29 5.69 5.87
C LEU A 660 -34.64 5.11 5.43
N LYS A 661 -35.54 4.91 6.40
CA LYS A 661 -36.89 4.37 6.16
C LYS A 661 -37.90 5.52 6.11
N PHE A 662 -38.71 5.52 5.08
CA PHE A 662 -39.67 6.60 4.83
C PHE A 662 -41.06 6.21 5.32
N THR A 663 -41.73 7.12 6.04
CA THR A 663 -43.04 6.91 6.64
C THR A 663 -43.93 8.12 6.42
N GLY A 664 -45.21 7.92 6.13
CA GLY A 664 -46.15 9.00 5.85
C GLY A 664 -47.53 8.51 5.41
N SER A 665 -48.33 9.40 4.85
CA SER A 665 -49.62 9.06 4.22
C SER A 665 -49.42 8.40 2.85
N SER A 666 -50.52 8.08 2.15
CA SER A 666 -50.46 7.61 0.77
C SER A 666 -49.97 8.70 -0.19
N GLY A 667 -49.24 8.30 -1.24
CA GLY A 667 -48.70 9.22 -2.24
C GLY A 667 -47.21 9.47 -2.07
N SER A 668 -46.65 10.34 -2.92
CA SER A 668 -45.25 10.74 -2.88
C SER A 668 -45.00 11.67 -1.68
N LEU A 669 -44.07 11.28 -0.81
CA LEU A 669 -43.83 11.95 0.48
C LEU A 669 -42.95 13.20 0.31
N PHE A 670 -41.73 13.00 -0.19
CA PHE A 670 -40.71 14.02 -0.43
C PHE A 670 -39.55 13.41 -1.22
N ASN A 671 -38.69 14.24 -1.78
CA ASN A 671 -37.44 13.82 -2.44
C ASN A 671 -36.23 14.09 -1.52
N ILE A 672 -35.14 13.35 -1.69
CA ILE A 672 -33.89 13.52 -0.93
C ILE A 672 -32.66 13.52 -1.85
N ASP A 673 -31.77 14.49 -1.65
CA ASP A 673 -30.53 14.70 -2.41
C ASP A 673 -29.34 14.12 -1.63
N TRP A 674 -29.09 14.62 -0.42
CA TRP A 674 -28.01 14.11 0.43
C TRP A 674 -28.35 14.16 1.91
N PHE A 675 -27.55 13.47 2.71
CA PHE A 675 -27.53 13.61 4.17
C PHE A 675 -26.10 13.58 4.72
N LYS A 676 -25.92 14.04 5.95
CA LYS A 676 -24.66 13.93 6.71
C LYS A 676 -24.92 13.98 8.21
N PHE A 677 -24.02 13.37 8.97
CA PHE A 677 -24.04 13.41 10.42
C PHE A 677 -23.19 14.57 10.96
N LYS A 678 -23.52 15.08 12.16
CA LYS A 678 -22.82 16.19 12.83
C LYS A 678 -22.64 15.97 14.33
#